data_AF-A0A9P9WFM2-F1
#
_entry.id   AF-A0A9P9WFM2-F1
#
_cell.length_a   1.000
_cell.length_b   1.000
_cell.length_c   1.000
_cell.angle_alpha   90.00
_cell.angle_beta   90.00
_cell.angle_gamma   90.00
#
_symmetry.space_group_name_H-M   'P 1'
#
loop_
_entity.id
_entity.type
_entity.pdbx_description
1 polymer ?
#
loop_
_entity_poly.entity_id
_entity_poly.type
_entity_poly.pdbx_seq_one_letter_code
_entity_poly.pdbx_strand_id
1 'polypeptide(L)'
;MRLSIASSILTLALVDAATAGLQKRQAPVTVTETVTSLASSPTAWTWNAGASTTWPIHESCNATERALLKRGLDEAVVLAAHARDHVLRHGNSSEFYQKYFGNASTGEVIGWFEKIVHGDRGVYKFRCDNPDGNCNLPEWGGHWRGENGTEETVICPLSYETRKPLEGVCGYGYTVAEGSLNFYFASDLIHRLFHMPSVGEEVVEHYADDYEECVQLAIDNPAQAVRNTHTLQYFALDVYAFDIALPNDGCTGKAPAHDHSEDSSTTTIPSTATATTTAGTECHTHSDGTEHSMICNVCKDGLEGMWDPSRSKRLALRNLMDNEYDVDSDNKHNEDSMGLHHAGTSDLARHGISEYVYGHHEDRASFLDSIRGGCAMCNRFWPLEGGENPKLRNLGYFSVFYVMLDQKRTVDELTMFVEVGDTSGGFEFVPLDGKTLITHNPCLTTNVGPNNDNMNFDFGPSNHDSKAWSIIETWMRAECPSTLQYVALSHRWGTTDIKRLLQLLQSTVEHLSREQPVGNLPKTFREAVDIAQHFGVDYIWIDRLCIFQDSPEDWQREASTMQDVYRNALFSISALGAKDDEDGCFFERDPKKAAPTILRLKLTEDDEEKAFRFGLEKGWSWRLSFENEPLVQRSWVVQERLLAPRTLHFGSKQLFWECREASCCEMHPQGVYCFQYEDDIEDDRTQKADRNPDHPFLWKQLLDAPDRMHAGDQYEQLFTDWNSITNYYASRQLTVANDKLVALSGLANNMKARLQQLRPGPHRYLAGLWEEKLMNTIVWNVVAPARRALQYRAPSWSWACLDGHLNISGGCKDKETISFTSKVSVDMTYLGKEDTGEVEGGVLTLAGPCASVMIENESGRHRMFKNERNVRRIQSDRSNLYEKDEAKVRIIFDTLEDLTEKALLIWVCTHYLHYEKWYGHGLILAHVEEDKYRRLGMASRYFNNKDDARVFSGGFSQKQVSII
;
A
#
# COMPACT_ATOMS: atom_id res chain seq x y z
N MET A 1 -9.93 18.88 -54.72
CA MET A 1 -10.89 17.88 -55.27
C MET A 1 -11.95 17.67 -54.20
N ARG A 2 -13.21 18.01 -54.51
CA ARG A 2 -14.32 18.22 -53.56
C ARG A 2 -15.26 17.00 -53.51
N LEU A 3 -15.91 16.80 -52.36
CA LEU A 3 -17.32 16.37 -52.16
C LEU A 3 -17.65 16.65 -50.67
N SER A 4 -18.29 17.78 -50.29
CA SER A 4 -19.73 18.18 -50.31
C SER A 4 -20.57 17.42 -49.27
N ILE A 5 -21.07 17.96 -48.13
CA ILE A 5 -21.91 19.13 -47.75
C ILE A 5 -23.44 18.87 -47.74
N ALA A 6 -24.03 19.11 -46.54
CA ALA A 6 -25.31 19.76 -46.18
C ALA A 6 -26.65 19.02 -45.92
N SER A 7 -27.28 19.55 -44.85
CA SER A 7 -28.59 19.38 -44.22
C SER A 7 -29.82 19.87 -45.02
N SER A 8 -31.03 19.47 -44.58
CA SER A 8 -32.35 20.16 -44.70
C SER A 8 -33.33 19.45 -43.74
N ILE A 9 -33.89 20.05 -42.66
CA ILE A 9 -35.02 20.98 -42.49
C ILE A 9 -36.32 20.59 -43.24
N LEU A 10 -37.39 20.24 -42.49
CA LEU A 10 -38.76 20.71 -42.75
C LEU A 10 -39.64 20.71 -41.48
N THR A 11 -40.31 21.85 -41.29
CA THR A 11 -41.25 22.30 -40.24
C THR A 11 -42.72 22.15 -40.65
N LEU A 12 -43.65 21.87 -39.70
CA LEU A 12 -44.86 22.63 -39.26
C LEU A 12 -46.05 21.63 -39.15
N ALA A 13 -47.09 21.73 -38.31
CA ALA A 13 -47.41 22.53 -37.12
C ALA A 13 -48.81 22.15 -36.58
N LEU A 14 -49.01 22.39 -35.26
CA LEU A 14 -50.20 22.88 -34.54
C LEU A 14 -51.51 22.08 -34.50
N VAL A 15 -52.07 21.89 -33.28
CA VAL A 15 -53.29 22.58 -32.78
C VAL A 15 -53.24 22.70 -31.23
N ASP A 16 -53.76 23.84 -30.77
CA ASP A 16 -53.77 24.53 -29.48
C ASP A 16 -54.56 23.94 -28.28
N ALA A 17 -54.22 24.49 -27.10
CA ALA A 17 -55.09 25.21 -26.13
C ALA A 17 -54.87 24.70 -24.68
N ALA A 18 -54.19 25.42 -23.77
CA ALA A 18 -54.62 26.64 -23.04
C ALA A 18 -55.98 26.46 -22.32
N THR A 19 -56.23 26.80 -21.06
CA THR A 19 -55.51 27.44 -19.93
C THR A 19 -56.48 27.43 -18.73
N ALA A 20 -55.92 27.54 -17.53
CA ALA A 20 -56.45 28.25 -16.36
C ALA A 20 -57.48 27.58 -15.42
N GLY A 21 -57.02 27.39 -14.18
CA GLY A 21 -57.64 28.00 -13.00
C GLY A 21 -58.54 27.10 -12.16
N LEU A 22 -58.19 26.90 -10.88
CA LEU A 22 -58.81 27.67 -9.78
C LEU A 22 -58.40 27.14 -8.42
N GLN A 23 -57.92 28.06 -7.59
CA GLN A 23 -57.71 27.94 -6.16
C GLN A 23 -58.78 28.80 -5.47
N LYS A 24 -59.63 28.20 -4.63
CA LYS A 24 -60.30 28.75 -3.41
C LYS A 24 -61.55 27.91 -3.09
N ARG A 25 -61.59 27.18 -1.97
CA ARG A 25 -61.84 27.65 -0.58
C ARG A 25 -63.34 27.58 -0.26
N GLN A 26 -63.76 26.62 0.57
CA GLN A 26 -64.63 26.86 1.74
C GLN A 26 -64.98 25.55 2.48
N ALA A 27 -65.05 25.69 3.80
CA ALA A 27 -65.14 24.68 4.85
C ALA A 27 -66.58 24.53 5.36
N PRO A 28 -66.84 23.77 6.44
CA PRO A 28 -66.23 22.50 6.87
C PRO A 28 -67.34 21.43 7.03
N VAL A 29 -67.14 20.22 6.49
CA VAL A 29 -68.10 19.12 6.68
C VAL A 29 -67.37 17.86 7.11
N THR A 30 -67.88 17.26 8.17
CA THR A 30 -67.44 16.06 8.85
C THR A 30 -67.32 14.88 7.88
N VAL A 31 -66.14 14.28 7.78
CA VAL A 31 -65.91 13.02 7.06
C VAL A 31 -65.89 11.88 8.07
N THR A 32 -66.80 10.93 7.90
CA THR A 32 -66.73 9.60 8.51
C THR A 32 -66.65 8.61 7.35
N GLU A 33 -65.45 8.13 7.05
CA GLU A 33 -65.22 7.03 6.11
C GLU A 33 -64.55 5.86 6.85
N THR A 34 -65.41 4.90 7.16
CA THR A 34 -65.26 3.45 7.09
C THR A 34 -63.84 2.85 7.10
N VAL A 35 -63.42 2.49 8.32
CA VAL A 35 -62.42 1.49 8.63
C VAL A 35 -62.85 0.11 8.11
N THR A 36 -62.05 -0.53 7.26
CA THR A 36 -62.07 -2.00 7.09
C THR A 36 -60.62 -2.48 6.98
N SER A 37 -60.24 -3.40 7.86
CA SER A 37 -58.86 -3.70 8.26
C SER A 37 -57.89 -3.93 7.10
N LEU A 38 -56.91 -3.03 6.97
CA LEU A 38 -55.63 -3.41 6.37
C LEU A 38 -55.00 -4.42 7.33
N ALA A 39 -55.06 -5.70 6.95
CA ALA A 39 -54.15 -6.68 7.50
C ALA A 39 -52.75 -6.07 7.37
N SER A 40 -52.07 -5.90 8.51
CA SER A 40 -50.66 -5.56 8.53
C SER A 40 -49.95 -6.56 7.62
N SER A 41 -49.50 -6.11 6.46
CA SER A 41 -48.41 -6.80 5.79
C SER A 41 -47.32 -6.94 6.85
N PRO A 42 -46.81 -8.16 7.13
CA PRO A 42 -45.77 -8.32 8.14
C PRO A 42 -44.67 -7.34 7.80
N THR A 43 -44.37 -6.41 8.73
CA THR A 43 -43.09 -5.71 8.70
C THR A 43 -42.04 -6.79 8.53
N ALA A 44 -41.27 -6.73 7.43
CA ALA A 44 -40.22 -7.69 7.18
C ALA A 44 -39.38 -7.78 8.47
N TRP A 45 -39.37 -8.96 9.09
CA TRP A 45 -38.64 -9.17 10.33
C TRP A 45 -37.15 -9.08 10.00
N THR A 46 -36.55 -7.95 10.35
CA THR A 46 -35.09 -7.76 10.33
C THR A 46 -34.52 -8.50 11.54
N TRP A 47 -34.00 -9.70 11.33
CA TRP A 47 -33.58 -10.61 12.39
C TRP A 47 -32.49 -10.05 13.32
N ASN A 48 -31.74 -9.06 12.83
CA ASN A 48 -30.64 -8.38 13.54
C ASN A 48 -31.00 -6.96 14.02
N ALA A 49 -32.26 -6.53 13.93
CA ALA A 49 -32.62 -5.18 14.39
C ALA A 49 -32.38 -5.02 15.90
N GLY A 50 -31.53 -4.06 16.26
CA GLY A 50 -31.15 -3.77 17.65
C GLY A 50 -29.85 -4.44 18.11
N ALA A 51 -29.30 -5.38 17.33
CA ALA A 51 -28.03 -6.02 17.65
C ALA A 51 -26.85 -5.04 17.47
N SER A 52 -25.88 -5.10 18.38
CA SER A 52 -24.65 -4.30 18.35
C SER A 52 -23.42 -5.20 18.31
N THR A 53 -22.45 -4.85 17.49
CA THR A 53 -21.12 -5.49 17.44
C THR A 53 -20.06 -4.74 18.26
N THR A 54 -20.46 -3.67 18.94
CA THR A 54 -19.57 -2.84 19.76
C THR A 54 -19.80 -3.08 21.25
N TRP A 55 -18.72 -3.12 22.03
CA TRP A 55 -18.76 -3.25 23.48
C TRP A 55 -19.10 -1.91 24.16
N PRO A 56 -20.25 -1.78 24.85
CA PRO A 56 -20.60 -0.56 25.55
C PRO A 56 -19.72 -0.34 26.79
N ILE A 57 -18.83 0.66 26.71
CA ILE A 57 -17.98 1.08 27.84
C ILE A 57 -18.56 2.36 28.46
N HIS A 58 -18.91 2.28 29.74
CA HIS A 58 -19.54 3.35 30.51
C HIS A 58 -18.67 4.61 30.57
N GLU A 59 -19.31 5.78 30.72
CA GLU A 59 -18.64 7.08 30.76
C GLU A 59 -17.72 7.27 31.98
N SER A 60 -17.83 6.41 32.99
CA SER A 60 -16.91 6.41 34.13
C SER A 60 -15.47 6.07 33.78
N CYS A 61 -15.25 5.40 32.65
CA CYS A 61 -13.92 5.08 32.15
C CYS A 61 -13.29 6.29 31.46
N ASN A 62 -12.14 6.74 31.99
CA ASN A 62 -11.35 7.80 31.37
C ASN A 62 -10.77 7.34 30.00
N ALA A 63 -10.16 8.26 29.26
CA ALA A 63 -9.66 7.97 27.91
C ALA A 63 -8.65 6.81 27.86
N THR A 64 -7.77 6.70 28.86
CA THR A 64 -6.77 5.63 28.97
C THR A 64 -7.42 4.30 29.34
N GLU A 65 -8.26 4.28 30.37
CA GLU A 65 -8.99 3.08 30.80
C GLU A 65 -9.87 2.53 29.67
N ARG A 66 -10.54 3.42 28.94
CA ARG A 66 -11.35 3.05 27.78
C ARG A 66 -10.51 2.43 26.67
N ALA A 67 -9.33 2.95 26.39
CA ALA A 67 -8.45 2.39 25.37
C ALA A 67 -7.90 1.02 25.77
N LEU A 68 -7.48 0.85 27.02
CA LEU A 68 -6.96 -0.41 27.56
C LEU A 68 -8.06 -1.48 27.63
N LEU A 69 -9.25 -1.12 28.12
CA LEU A 69 -10.39 -2.02 28.21
C LEU A 69 -10.90 -2.42 26.83
N LYS A 70 -10.97 -1.49 25.87
CA LYS A 70 -11.32 -1.82 24.49
C LYS A 70 -10.35 -2.84 23.91
N ARG A 71 -9.03 -2.61 24.07
CA ARG A 71 -8.01 -3.57 23.63
C ARG A 71 -8.19 -4.93 24.30
N GLY A 72 -8.37 -4.97 25.62
CA GLY A 72 -8.56 -6.22 26.35
C GLY A 72 -9.81 -7.00 25.88
N LEU A 73 -10.90 -6.30 25.56
CA LEU A 73 -12.12 -6.93 25.02
C LEU A 73 -11.93 -7.44 23.59
N ASP A 74 -11.20 -6.70 22.76
CA ASP A 74 -10.83 -7.15 21.41
C ASP A 74 -9.91 -8.39 21.49
N GLU A 75 -8.94 -8.41 22.42
CA GLU A 75 -8.08 -9.58 22.69
C GLU A 75 -8.87 -10.76 23.28
N ALA A 76 -9.89 -10.51 24.12
CA ALA A 76 -10.78 -11.57 24.62
C ALA A 76 -11.55 -12.26 23.48
N VAL A 77 -11.97 -11.49 22.46
CA VAL A 77 -12.58 -12.06 21.24
C VAL A 77 -11.57 -12.90 20.47
N VAL A 78 -10.32 -12.46 20.34
CA VAL A 78 -9.25 -13.23 19.68
C VAL A 78 -9.01 -14.55 20.41
N LEU A 79 -8.86 -14.51 21.74
CA LEU A 79 -8.62 -15.69 22.56
C LEU A 79 -9.79 -16.69 22.49
N ALA A 80 -11.03 -16.20 22.57
CA ALA A 80 -12.24 -17.03 22.44
C ALA A 80 -12.41 -17.60 21.03
N ALA A 81 -12.15 -16.80 19.98
CA ALA A 81 -12.23 -17.25 18.59
C ALA A 81 -11.22 -18.36 18.31
N HIS A 82 -9.99 -18.19 18.77
CA HIS A 82 -8.96 -19.21 18.62
C HIS A 82 -9.33 -20.51 19.35
N ALA A 83 -9.81 -20.41 20.60
CA ALA A 83 -10.27 -21.57 21.36
C ALA A 83 -11.39 -22.32 20.62
N ARG A 84 -12.39 -21.60 20.11
CA ARG A 84 -13.47 -22.15 19.28
C ARG A 84 -12.93 -22.84 18.03
N ASP A 85 -12.06 -22.16 17.28
CA ASP A 85 -11.53 -22.64 16.00
C ASP A 85 -10.65 -23.89 16.19
N HIS A 86 -9.90 -23.97 17.29
CA HIS A 86 -9.18 -25.17 17.68
C HIS A 86 -10.15 -26.36 17.87
N VAL A 87 -11.28 -26.16 18.56
CA VAL A 87 -12.29 -27.21 18.73
C VAL A 87 -12.97 -27.55 17.40
N LEU A 88 -13.26 -26.58 16.54
CA LEU A 88 -13.86 -26.83 15.22
C LEU A 88 -12.92 -27.65 14.32
N ARG A 89 -11.62 -27.38 14.39
CA ARG A 89 -10.60 -28.05 13.57
C ARG A 89 -10.29 -29.46 14.06
N HIS A 90 -10.13 -29.64 15.36
CA HIS A 90 -9.62 -30.89 15.93
C HIS A 90 -10.70 -31.73 16.61
N GLY A 91 -11.88 -31.15 16.88
CA GLY A 91 -12.96 -31.81 17.61
C GLY A 91 -12.50 -32.32 18.97
N ASN A 92 -13.08 -33.45 19.39
CA ASN A 92 -12.68 -34.15 20.61
C ASN A 92 -11.40 -35.01 20.44
N SER A 93 -10.75 -34.96 19.27
CA SER A 93 -9.49 -35.67 19.04
C SER A 93 -8.25 -34.88 19.51
N SER A 94 -8.42 -33.59 19.79
CA SER A 94 -7.38 -32.75 20.39
C SER A 94 -7.00 -33.24 21.78
N GLU A 95 -5.70 -33.42 22.02
CA GLU A 95 -5.16 -33.74 23.35
C GLU A 95 -5.49 -32.64 24.37
N PHE A 96 -5.50 -31.37 23.94
CA PHE A 96 -5.93 -30.24 24.78
C PHE A 96 -7.42 -30.32 25.11
N TYR A 97 -8.26 -30.67 24.14
CA TYR A 97 -9.69 -30.81 24.39
C TYR A 97 -9.96 -31.95 25.39
N GLN A 98 -9.34 -33.11 25.19
CA GLN A 98 -9.49 -34.25 26.12
C GLN A 98 -8.95 -33.93 27.51
N LYS A 99 -7.88 -33.14 27.61
CA LYS A 99 -7.28 -32.73 28.87
C LYS A 99 -8.22 -31.86 29.73
N TYR A 100 -8.94 -30.91 29.13
CA TYR A 100 -9.78 -29.96 29.89
C TYR A 100 -11.26 -30.32 29.91
N PHE A 101 -11.73 -31.17 28.99
CA PHE A 101 -13.14 -31.52 28.85
C PHE A 101 -13.41 -33.02 28.69
N GLY A 102 -12.38 -33.87 28.72
CA GLY A 102 -12.53 -35.32 28.61
C GLY A 102 -13.19 -35.73 27.30
N ASN A 103 -14.19 -36.60 27.38
CA ASN A 103 -14.95 -37.06 26.22
C ASN A 103 -16.32 -36.36 26.08
N ALA A 104 -16.45 -35.15 26.63
CA ALA A 104 -17.67 -34.35 26.50
C ALA A 104 -17.92 -33.93 25.04
N SER A 105 -19.16 -33.54 24.76
CA SER A 105 -19.51 -33.00 23.44
C SER A 105 -18.88 -31.63 23.22
N THR A 106 -18.30 -31.45 22.04
CA THR A 106 -17.68 -30.18 21.60
C THR A 106 -18.66 -29.03 21.46
N GLY A 107 -19.95 -29.32 21.28
CA GLY A 107 -20.97 -28.31 20.98
C GLY A 107 -21.15 -27.25 22.08
N GLU A 108 -21.12 -27.64 23.36
CA GLU A 108 -21.26 -26.68 24.47
C GLU A 108 -20.08 -25.72 24.53
N VAL A 109 -18.85 -26.25 24.45
CA VAL A 109 -17.62 -25.44 24.48
C VAL A 109 -17.56 -24.48 23.29
N ILE A 110 -17.88 -24.94 22.08
CA ILE A 110 -17.99 -24.09 20.89
C ILE A 110 -19.03 -22.99 21.13
N GLY A 111 -20.20 -23.35 21.67
CA GLY A 111 -21.28 -22.40 21.94
C GLY A 111 -20.89 -21.32 22.94
N TRP A 112 -20.18 -21.66 24.02
CA TRP A 112 -19.73 -20.69 25.02
C TRP A 112 -18.76 -19.66 24.42
N PHE A 113 -17.78 -20.10 23.64
CA PHE A 113 -16.86 -19.18 22.97
C PHE A 113 -17.55 -18.39 21.84
N GLU A 114 -18.46 -19.01 21.09
CA GLU A 114 -19.21 -18.36 20.00
C GLU A 114 -20.07 -17.20 20.51
N LYS A 115 -20.67 -17.34 21.71
CA LYS A 115 -21.41 -16.24 22.35
C LYS A 115 -20.53 -15.02 22.66
N ILE A 116 -19.24 -15.23 22.93
CA ILE A 116 -18.27 -14.14 23.12
C ILE A 116 -17.86 -13.54 21.77
N VAL A 117 -17.61 -14.40 20.76
CA VAL A 117 -17.09 -13.96 19.46
C VAL A 117 -18.16 -13.24 18.64
N HIS A 118 -19.36 -13.81 18.53
CA HIS A 118 -20.42 -13.37 17.64
C HIS A 118 -21.76 -13.07 18.33
N GLY A 119 -21.87 -13.19 19.66
CA GLY A 119 -23.07 -12.78 20.39
C GLY A 119 -23.36 -11.27 20.29
N ASP A 120 -24.60 -10.87 20.55
CA ASP A 120 -24.98 -9.46 20.57
C ASP A 120 -24.26 -8.75 21.72
N ARG A 121 -23.40 -7.78 21.39
CA ARG A 121 -22.56 -7.06 22.36
C ARG A 121 -23.26 -5.87 22.98
N GLY A 122 -24.41 -5.45 22.44
CA GLY A 122 -25.16 -4.29 22.91
C GLY A 122 -25.76 -4.43 24.30
N VAL A 123 -25.90 -5.67 24.78
CA VAL A 123 -26.50 -5.98 26.08
C VAL A 123 -25.53 -5.78 27.24
N TYR A 124 -24.22 -5.83 26.99
CA TYR A 124 -23.19 -5.76 28.03
C TYR A 124 -22.83 -4.32 28.39
N LYS A 125 -22.34 -4.11 29.61
CA LYS A 125 -21.84 -2.80 30.01
C LYS A 125 -20.66 -2.89 30.97
N PHE A 126 -19.53 -2.31 30.55
CA PHE A 126 -18.29 -2.30 31.33
C PHE A 126 -18.07 -0.94 31.97
N ARG A 127 -17.75 -0.93 33.26
CA ARG A 127 -17.65 0.30 34.06
C ARG A 127 -16.31 0.42 34.79
N CYS A 128 -15.84 1.65 34.99
CA CYS A 128 -14.61 1.94 35.73
C CYS A 128 -14.84 2.71 37.04
N ASP A 129 -16.10 3.03 37.35
CA ASP A 129 -16.51 3.53 38.67
C ASP A 129 -16.73 2.36 39.64
N ASN A 130 -16.81 2.67 40.93
CA ASN A 130 -16.98 1.68 42.00
C ASN A 130 -18.38 1.80 42.65
N PRO A 131 -19.48 1.50 41.93
CA PRO A 131 -20.84 1.69 42.44
C PRO A 131 -21.16 0.79 43.64
N ASP A 132 -20.54 -0.39 43.72
CA ASP A 132 -20.80 -1.40 44.77
C ASP A 132 -19.78 -1.35 45.92
N GLY A 133 -18.77 -0.48 45.84
CA GLY A 133 -17.73 -0.34 46.86
C GLY A 133 -16.61 -1.40 46.83
N ASN A 134 -16.78 -2.48 46.07
CA ASN A 134 -15.89 -3.64 46.05
C ASN A 134 -14.48 -3.37 45.49
N CYS A 135 -14.27 -2.33 44.67
CA CYS A 135 -12.90 -1.98 44.22
C CYS A 135 -11.97 -1.49 45.34
N ASN A 136 -12.49 -1.28 46.55
CA ASN A 136 -11.68 -0.93 47.72
C ASN A 136 -11.10 -2.16 48.43
N LEU A 137 -11.54 -3.37 48.05
CA LEU A 137 -11.01 -4.61 48.61
C LEU A 137 -9.60 -4.87 48.05
N PRO A 138 -8.62 -5.23 48.90
CA PRO A 138 -7.30 -5.63 48.44
C PRO A 138 -7.40 -6.78 47.45
N GLU A 139 -6.57 -6.76 46.40
CA GLU A 139 -6.46 -7.81 45.37
C GLU A 139 -7.65 -7.94 44.40
N TRP A 140 -8.69 -7.13 44.54
CA TRP A 140 -9.84 -7.15 43.62
C TRP A 140 -9.56 -6.38 42.33
N GLY A 141 -9.45 -7.10 41.20
CA GLY A 141 -9.41 -6.54 39.85
C GLY A 141 -10.77 -6.09 39.32
N GLY A 142 -11.87 -6.45 40.00
CA GLY A 142 -13.23 -6.09 39.65
C GLY A 142 -14.20 -7.25 39.76
N HIS A 143 -15.46 -7.00 39.43
CA HIS A 143 -16.56 -7.93 39.73
C HIS A 143 -17.75 -7.77 38.78
N TRP A 144 -18.48 -8.86 38.58
CA TRP A 144 -19.83 -8.84 38.01
C TRP A 144 -20.83 -8.33 39.06
N ARG A 145 -21.79 -7.49 38.66
CA ARG A 145 -22.66 -6.75 39.59
C ARG A 145 -23.88 -7.54 40.10
N GLY A 146 -24.10 -8.78 39.64
CA GLY A 146 -25.21 -9.62 40.10
C GLY A 146 -26.57 -8.95 39.89
N GLU A 147 -27.46 -9.05 40.89
CA GLU A 147 -28.79 -8.43 40.87
C GLU A 147 -28.77 -6.89 40.70
N ASN A 148 -27.66 -6.22 41.02
CA ASN A 148 -27.53 -4.77 40.89
C ASN A 148 -27.26 -4.31 39.43
N GLY A 149 -26.97 -5.25 38.52
CA GLY A 149 -26.70 -5.03 37.11
C GLY A 149 -26.25 -6.32 36.43
N THR A 150 -27.20 -7.14 36.01
CA THR A 150 -26.95 -8.53 35.56
C THR A 150 -26.08 -8.62 34.31
N GLU A 151 -26.09 -7.61 33.45
CA GLU A 151 -25.22 -7.52 32.26
C GLU A 151 -24.11 -6.47 32.44
N GLU A 152 -23.87 -6.03 33.68
CA GLU A 152 -22.85 -5.04 34.02
C GLU A 152 -21.66 -5.67 34.77
N THR A 153 -20.44 -5.29 34.38
CA THR A 153 -19.22 -5.63 35.12
C THR A 153 -18.40 -4.37 35.43
N VAL A 154 -17.78 -4.36 36.61
CA VAL A 154 -16.89 -3.31 37.09
C VAL A 154 -15.44 -3.74 36.92
N ILE A 155 -14.63 -2.88 36.30
CA ILE A 155 -13.19 -3.04 36.17
C ILE A 155 -12.53 -2.09 37.17
N CYS A 156 -11.84 -2.66 38.17
CA CYS A 156 -11.19 -1.88 39.21
C CYS A 156 -9.78 -1.42 38.77
N PRO A 157 -9.21 -0.38 39.42
CA PRO A 157 -7.88 0.13 39.09
C PRO A 157 -6.78 -0.94 39.01
N LEU A 158 -6.83 -1.94 39.89
CA LEU A 158 -5.85 -3.03 39.93
C LEU A 158 -5.75 -3.79 38.60
N SER A 159 -6.87 -3.96 37.86
CA SER A 159 -6.82 -4.61 36.55
C SER A 159 -6.00 -3.79 35.54
N TYR A 160 -6.07 -2.47 35.58
CA TYR A 160 -5.29 -1.63 34.67
C TYR A 160 -3.80 -1.60 35.02
N GLU A 161 -3.43 -1.90 36.26
CA GLU A 161 -2.05 -1.90 36.74
C GLU A 161 -1.35 -3.26 36.55
N THR A 162 -2.09 -4.36 36.71
CA THR A 162 -1.51 -5.70 36.83
C THR A 162 -1.67 -6.57 35.59
N ARG A 163 -2.73 -6.37 34.81
CA ARG A 163 -3.06 -7.24 33.66
C ARG A 163 -2.13 -6.97 32.49
N LYS A 164 -1.69 -8.04 31.84
CA LYS A 164 -0.83 -7.98 30.66
C LYS A 164 -1.62 -8.16 29.36
N PRO A 165 -1.16 -7.59 28.24
CA PRO A 165 -1.74 -7.85 26.92
C PRO A 165 -1.56 -9.31 26.50
N LEU A 166 -2.51 -9.84 25.72
CA LEU A 166 -2.53 -11.23 25.25
C LEU A 166 -1.29 -11.62 24.41
N GLU A 167 -0.69 -10.66 23.67
CA GLU A 167 0.53 -10.89 22.88
C GLU A 167 1.73 -11.36 23.73
N GLY A 168 1.66 -11.17 25.05
CA GLY A 168 2.70 -11.58 25.99
C GLY A 168 2.57 -13.00 26.55
N VAL A 169 1.59 -13.80 26.10
CA VAL A 169 1.43 -15.20 26.53
C VAL A 169 2.73 -15.98 26.34
N CYS A 170 3.07 -16.83 27.32
CA CYS A 170 4.38 -17.52 27.45
C CYS A 170 5.58 -16.61 27.75
N GLY A 171 5.40 -15.29 27.81
CA GLY A 171 6.37 -14.34 28.32
C GLY A 171 6.36 -14.21 29.83
N TYR A 172 7.23 -13.35 30.37
CA TYR A 172 7.26 -12.95 31.80
C TYR A 172 7.45 -14.09 32.81
N GLY A 173 7.89 -15.28 32.37
CA GLY A 173 7.96 -16.47 33.22
C GLY A 173 6.59 -17.09 33.54
N TYR A 174 5.55 -16.71 32.79
CA TYR A 174 4.21 -17.28 32.93
C TYR A 174 4.14 -18.67 32.31
N THR A 175 3.54 -19.62 33.04
CA THR A 175 3.08 -20.90 32.49
C THR A 175 1.59 -21.04 32.74
N VAL A 176 0.87 -21.78 31.89
CA VAL A 176 -0.59 -21.92 32.00
C VAL A 176 -0.98 -22.61 33.32
N ALA A 177 -0.24 -23.62 33.75
CA ALA A 177 -0.54 -24.40 34.95
C ALA A 177 -0.20 -23.68 36.27
N GLU A 178 0.84 -22.85 36.30
CA GLU A 178 1.31 -22.19 37.54
C GLU A 178 0.90 -20.71 37.61
N GLY A 179 0.60 -20.09 36.46
CA GLY A 179 0.24 -18.69 36.35
C GLY A 179 -1.23 -18.43 36.70
N SER A 180 -1.51 -17.23 37.22
CA SER A 180 -2.90 -16.83 37.49
C SER A 180 -3.68 -16.67 36.18
N LEU A 181 -4.88 -17.26 36.10
CA LEU A 181 -5.78 -17.13 34.95
C LEU A 181 -6.15 -15.68 34.61
N ASN A 182 -6.05 -14.77 35.59
CA ASN A 182 -6.30 -13.36 35.37
C ASN A 182 -5.03 -12.58 34.99
N PHE A 183 -3.87 -13.20 34.77
CA PHE A 183 -2.63 -12.49 34.46
C PHE A 183 -2.73 -11.69 33.15
N TYR A 184 -3.38 -12.27 32.12
CA TYR A 184 -3.68 -11.61 30.86
C TYR A 184 -5.08 -11.00 30.88
N PHE A 185 -5.21 -9.76 30.40
CA PHE A 185 -6.47 -9.02 30.49
C PHE A 185 -7.59 -9.69 29.68
N ALA A 186 -7.27 -10.28 28.53
CA ALA A 186 -8.19 -11.06 27.71
C ALA A 186 -8.86 -12.20 28.49
N SER A 187 -8.05 -12.98 29.23
CA SER A 187 -8.55 -14.10 30.04
C SER A 187 -9.39 -13.64 31.23
N ASP A 188 -8.97 -12.56 31.93
CA ASP A 188 -9.76 -11.92 33.00
C ASP A 188 -11.13 -11.46 32.48
N LEU A 189 -11.20 -10.93 31.26
CA LEU A 189 -12.45 -10.47 30.65
C LEU A 189 -13.34 -11.62 30.18
N ILE A 190 -12.78 -12.70 29.63
CA ILE A 190 -13.54 -13.92 29.29
C ILE A 190 -14.26 -14.49 30.53
N HIS A 191 -13.55 -14.59 31.66
CA HIS A 191 -14.13 -15.03 32.93
C HIS A 191 -15.36 -14.20 33.33
N ARG A 192 -15.23 -12.87 33.27
CA ARG A 192 -16.31 -11.96 33.66
C ARG A 192 -17.51 -12.03 32.72
N LEU A 193 -17.25 -12.25 31.43
CA LEU A 193 -18.29 -12.50 30.44
C LEU A 193 -19.05 -13.78 30.76
N PHE A 194 -18.38 -14.87 31.16
CA PHE A 194 -19.08 -16.10 31.56
C PHE A 194 -20.03 -15.93 32.75
N HIS A 195 -19.77 -15.00 33.66
CA HIS A 195 -20.73 -14.69 34.73
C HIS A 195 -21.96 -13.88 34.29
N MET A 196 -21.95 -13.32 33.07
CA MET A 196 -23.10 -12.61 32.54
C MET A 196 -24.15 -13.60 32.00
N PRO A 197 -25.43 -13.51 32.39
CA PRO A 197 -26.46 -14.45 31.95
C PRO A 197 -26.61 -14.58 30.44
N SER A 198 -26.39 -13.49 29.67
CA SER A 198 -26.42 -13.53 28.21
C SER A 198 -25.31 -14.40 27.57
N VAL A 199 -24.25 -14.72 28.32
CA VAL A 199 -23.16 -15.61 27.86
C VAL A 199 -23.24 -16.97 28.55
N GLY A 200 -23.05 -17.00 29.88
CA GLY A 200 -22.92 -18.25 30.64
C GLY A 200 -24.22 -18.87 31.11
N GLU A 201 -25.37 -18.24 30.83
CA GLU A 201 -26.72 -18.77 31.12
C GLU A 201 -26.94 -19.25 32.57
N GLU A 202 -26.17 -18.72 33.53
CA GLU A 202 -26.18 -19.18 34.93
C GLU A 202 -25.85 -20.68 35.10
N VAL A 203 -25.27 -21.30 34.07
CA VAL A 203 -24.78 -22.69 34.11
C VAL A 203 -23.27 -22.79 34.00
N VAL A 204 -22.61 -21.74 33.50
CA VAL A 204 -21.15 -21.62 33.55
C VAL A 204 -20.76 -21.01 34.90
N GLU A 205 -20.21 -21.85 35.79
CA GLU A 205 -19.92 -21.51 37.19
C GLU A 205 -18.53 -22.04 37.62
N HIS A 206 -18.21 -21.91 38.90
CA HIS A 206 -17.00 -22.48 39.52
C HIS A 206 -17.28 -23.88 40.07
N TYR A 207 -16.93 -24.91 39.28
CA TYR A 207 -16.96 -26.32 39.69
C TYR A 207 -15.59 -26.83 40.14
N ALA A 208 -14.51 -26.23 39.64
CA ALA A 208 -13.12 -26.49 40.01
C ALA A 208 -12.32 -25.21 39.83
N ASP A 209 -11.42 -24.91 40.76
CA ASP A 209 -10.73 -23.63 40.77
C ASP A 209 -9.30 -23.75 40.25
N ASP A 210 -8.49 -24.65 40.81
CA ASP A 210 -7.08 -24.76 40.45
C ASP A 210 -6.85 -25.66 39.22
N TYR A 211 -5.67 -25.54 38.60
CA TYR A 211 -5.33 -26.25 37.36
C TYR A 211 -5.50 -27.78 37.47
N GLU A 212 -5.01 -28.39 38.55
CA GLU A 212 -5.13 -29.84 38.75
C GLU A 212 -6.59 -30.26 38.96
N GLU A 213 -7.36 -29.49 39.72
CA GLU A 213 -8.80 -29.74 39.91
C GLU A 213 -9.56 -29.63 38.59
N CYS A 214 -9.20 -28.68 37.73
CA CYS A 214 -9.80 -28.52 36.40
C CYS A 214 -9.52 -29.71 35.47
N VAL A 215 -8.28 -30.19 35.45
CA VAL A 215 -7.91 -31.39 34.66
C VAL A 215 -8.56 -32.65 35.25
N GLN A 216 -8.67 -32.76 36.57
CA GLN A 216 -9.34 -33.87 37.23
C GLN A 216 -10.86 -33.83 37.02
N LEU A 217 -11.48 -32.66 37.02
CA LEU A 217 -12.90 -32.47 36.72
C LEU A 217 -13.25 -32.97 35.31
N ALA A 218 -12.33 -32.80 34.34
CA ALA A 218 -12.49 -33.34 32.99
C ALA A 218 -12.57 -34.88 32.95
N ILE A 219 -11.97 -35.56 33.94
CA ILE A 219 -12.01 -37.02 34.08
C ILE A 219 -13.26 -37.44 34.85
N ASP A 220 -13.51 -36.80 36.00
CA ASP A 220 -14.54 -37.22 36.94
C ASP A 220 -15.95 -36.81 36.48
N ASN A 221 -16.08 -35.61 35.91
CA ASN A 221 -17.34 -35.09 35.42
C ASN A 221 -17.18 -34.18 34.19
N PRO A 222 -16.98 -34.76 32.99
CA PRO A 222 -16.87 -34.03 31.73
C PRO A 222 -18.01 -33.03 31.47
N ALA A 223 -19.23 -33.31 31.96
CA ALA A 223 -20.39 -32.44 31.80
C ALA A 223 -20.31 -31.15 32.64
N GLN A 224 -19.66 -31.21 33.80
CA GLN A 224 -19.33 -30.01 34.59
C GLN A 224 -18.07 -29.33 34.06
N ALA A 225 -17.11 -30.09 33.55
CA ALA A 225 -15.89 -29.54 32.98
C ALA A 225 -16.15 -28.59 31.80
N VAL A 226 -17.12 -28.89 30.91
CA VAL A 226 -17.51 -27.98 29.81
C VAL A 226 -18.29 -26.75 30.25
N ARG A 227 -18.62 -26.64 31.54
CA ARG A 227 -19.36 -25.53 32.17
C ARG A 227 -18.58 -24.89 33.32
N ASN A 228 -17.32 -25.26 33.51
CA ASN A 228 -16.50 -24.63 34.53
C ASN A 228 -15.76 -23.42 33.94
N THR A 229 -15.86 -22.26 34.60
CA THR A 229 -15.24 -21.03 34.11
C THR A 229 -13.73 -21.20 33.93
N HIS A 230 -13.06 -21.87 34.88
CA HIS A 230 -11.61 -22.03 34.84
C HIS A 230 -11.12 -23.07 33.84
N THR A 231 -11.84 -24.18 33.60
CA THR A 231 -11.47 -25.14 32.53
C THR A 231 -11.56 -24.47 31.16
N LEU A 232 -12.58 -23.64 30.93
CA LEU A 232 -12.73 -22.86 29.70
C LEU A 232 -11.58 -21.85 29.52
N GLN A 233 -11.18 -21.14 30.58
CA GLN A 233 -10.03 -20.22 30.52
C GLN A 233 -8.70 -20.95 30.31
N TYR A 234 -8.45 -22.04 31.04
CA TYR A 234 -7.22 -22.83 30.88
C TYR A 234 -7.12 -23.40 29.48
N PHE A 235 -8.20 -24.00 28.95
CA PHE A 235 -8.24 -24.48 27.58
C PHE A 235 -7.91 -23.37 26.58
N ALA A 236 -8.57 -22.21 26.68
CA ALA A 236 -8.35 -21.10 25.75
C ALA A 236 -6.91 -20.60 25.77
N LEU A 237 -6.32 -20.42 26.96
CA LEU A 237 -4.93 -19.99 27.10
C LEU A 237 -3.92 -21.05 26.64
N ASP A 238 -4.17 -22.33 26.89
CA ASP A 238 -3.24 -23.41 26.55
C ASP A 238 -3.19 -23.68 25.04
N VAL A 239 -4.35 -23.67 24.36
CA VAL A 239 -4.38 -23.79 22.89
C VAL A 239 -3.85 -22.53 22.21
N TYR A 240 -4.11 -21.34 22.76
CA TYR A 240 -3.49 -20.11 22.27
C TYR A 240 -1.96 -20.13 22.47
N ALA A 241 -1.50 -20.63 23.62
CA ALA A 241 -0.07 -20.80 23.88
C ALA A 241 0.59 -21.76 22.90
N PHE A 242 -0.05 -22.90 22.62
CA PHE A 242 0.51 -23.95 21.77
C PHE A 242 0.42 -23.65 20.27
N ASP A 243 -0.69 -23.08 19.80
CA ASP A 243 -0.90 -22.84 18.37
C ASP A 243 -0.31 -21.50 17.91
N ILE A 244 -0.35 -20.47 18.77
CA ILE A 244 -0.05 -19.08 18.40
C ILE A 244 1.20 -18.56 19.11
N ALA A 245 1.21 -18.54 20.45
CA ALA A 245 2.25 -17.82 21.20
C ALA A 245 3.63 -18.51 21.13
N LEU A 246 3.64 -19.84 21.18
CA LEU A 246 4.84 -20.66 21.04
C LEU A 246 4.53 -21.95 20.24
N PRO A 247 4.47 -21.86 18.90
CA PRO A 247 3.97 -22.93 18.03
C PRO A 247 4.64 -24.29 18.27
N ASN A 248 3.83 -25.31 18.55
CA ASN A 248 4.20 -26.71 18.86
C ASN A 248 4.86 -26.97 20.21
N ASP A 249 5.39 -25.96 20.88
CA ASP A 249 6.04 -26.12 22.18
C ASP A 249 5.08 -25.74 23.33
N GLY A 250 4.30 -24.67 23.16
CA GLY A 250 3.42 -24.11 24.18
C GLY A 250 4.13 -23.70 25.47
N CYS A 251 3.37 -23.23 26.46
CA CYS A 251 3.90 -22.94 27.80
C CYS A 251 2.97 -23.45 28.90
N THR A 252 2.46 -24.68 28.73
CA THR A 252 1.56 -25.30 29.71
C THR A 252 2.17 -25.31 31.12
N GLY A 253 3.46 -25.59 31.27
CA GLY A 253 4.12 -25.69 32.58
C GLY A 253 3.94 -27.04 33.27
N LYS A 254 4.46 -27.18 34.50
CA LYS A 254 4.30 -28.38 35.33
C LYS A 254 3.27 -28.10 36.42
N ALA A 255 2.43 -29.09 36.73
CA ALA A 255 1.44 -28.93 37.79
C ALA A 255 2.16 -28.77 39.16
N PRO A 256 1.74 -27.81 40.01
CA PRO A 256 2.31 -27.64 41.34
C PRO A 256 1.88 -28.79 42.25
N ALA A 257 2.84 -29.58 42.74
CA ALA A 257 2.58 -30.72 43.61
C ALA A 257 1.83 -30.31 44.89
N HIS A 258 0.56 -30.70 45.03
CA HIS A 258 -0.19 -30.51 46.26
C HIS A 258 -0.50 -31.84 46.97
N ASP A 259 -0.17 -31.85 48.27
CA ASP A 259 -0.40 -32.93 49.23
C ASP A 259 -1.89 -33.30 49.30
N HIS A 260 -2.21 -34.55 48.96
CA HIS A 260 -3.54 -35.12 49.12
C HIS A 260 -3.89 -35.31 50.61
N SER A 261 -4.96 -34.67 51.07
CA SER A 261 -5.78 -35.19 52.16
C SER A 261 -7.12 -35.68 51.60
N GLU A 262 -7.23 -37.01 51.56
CA GLU A 262 -8.42 -37.88 51.67
C GLU A 262 -9.81 -37.26 51.39
N ASP A 263 -10.60 -37.83 50.48
CA ASP A 263 -11.49 -38.94 50.85
C ASP A 263 -12.18 -39.62 49.63
N SER A 264 -12.06 -40.96 49.59
CA SER A 264 -13.09 -41.95 49.24
C SER A 264 -14.07 -41.73 48.07
N SER A 265 -13.95 -42.52 47.00
CA SER A 265 -14.64 -43.83 46.84
C SER A 265 -14.83 -44.24 45.37
N THR A 266 -14.14 -45.33 45.01
CA THR A 266 -14.56 -46.45 44.15
C THR A 266 -15.90 -46.34 43.40
N THR A 267 -15.92 -46.69 42.10
CA THR A 267 -16.36 -48.03 41.61
C THR A 267 -16.04 -48.23 40.12
N THR A 268 -15.31 -49.30 39.84
CA THR A 268 -14.98 -49.92 38.54
C THR A 268 -16.18 -50.67 37.92
N ILE A 269 -16.26 -50.75 36.58
CA ILE A 269 -16.41 -52.00 35.77
C ILE A 269 -16.62 -51.68 34.26
N PRO A 270 -16.22 -52.59 33.33
CA PRO A 270 -15.63 -52.24 32.02
C PRO A 270 -16.34 -52.87 30.78
N SER A 271 -15.69 -52.67 29.60
CA SER A 271 -15.75 -53.48 28.36
C SER A 271 -16.92 -53.15 27.40
N THR A 272 -16.84 -53.24 26.06
CA THR A 272 -15.85 -53.75 25.10
C THR A 272 -16.26 -53.32 23.69
N ALA A 273 -15.28 -53.12 22.79
CA ALA A 273 -15.24 -53.42 21.33
C ALA A 273 -16.33 -52.82 20.40
N THR A 274 -16.08 -52.36 19.17
CA THR A 274 -15.20 -52.90 18.12
C THR A 274 -15.05 -51.85 17.01
N ALA A 275 -13.90 -51.89 16.33
CA ALA A 275 -13.50 -51.05 15.21
C ALA A 275 -14.40 -51.12 13.96
N THR A 276 -14.47 -50.01 13.21
CA THR A 276 -14.36 -50.08 11.74
C THR A 276 -13.73 -48.79 11.22
N THR A 277 -12.57 -48.94 10.60
CA THR A 277 -11.83 -47.97 9.79
C THR A 277 -12.60 -47.56 8.54
N THR A 278 -12.64 -46.26 8.25
CA THR A 278 -12.65 -45.73 6.88
C THR A 278 -12.05 -44.34 6.90
N ALA A 279 -10.98 -44.17 6.13
CA ALA A 279 -10.33 -42.89 5.85
C ALA A 279 -11.30 -41.95 5.14
N GLY A 280 -11.32 -40.68 5.55
CA GLY A 280 -12.10 -39.61 4.94
C GLY A 280 -11.18 -38.46 4.58
N THR A 281 -10.92 -38.33 3.29
CA THR A 281 -10.18 -37.29 2.58
C THR A 281 -10.85 -35.92 2.75
N GLU A 282 -10.06 -34.90 3.04
CA GLU A 282 -10.48 -33.49 2.96
C GLU A 282 -10.64 -33.07 1.49
N CYS A 283 -11.80 -32.51 1.14
CA CYS A 283 -12.08 -31.61 0.01
C CYS A 283 -13.48 -31.02 0.24
N HIS A 284 -13.64 -29.69 0.35
CA HIS A 284 -14.95 -29.09 0.55
C HIS A 284 -15.73 -28.99 -0.78
N THR A 285 -16.97 -29.46 -0.79
CA THR A 285 -17.89 -29.45 -1.93
C THR A 285 -18.89 -28.29 -1.79
N HIS A 286 -19.06 -27.49 -2.85
CA HIS A 286 -20.24 -26.63 -3.01
C HIS A 286 -21.39 -27.38 -3.70
N SER A 287 -22.59 -26.84 -3.59
CA SER A 287 -23.88 -27.44 -3.96
C SER A 287 -24.11 -27.76 -5.45
N ASP A 288 -23.10 -27.64 -6.31
CA ASP A 288 -23.16 -28.03 -7.73
C ASP A 288 -22.23 -29.21 -8.11
N GLY A 289 -21.45 -29.75 -7.16
CA GLY A 289 -20.67 -30.98 -7.37
C GLY A 289 -19.45 -30.82 -8.28
N THR A 290 -18.97 -29.60 -8.51
CA THR A 290 -17.76 -29.38 -9.32
C THR A 290 -16.50 -29.39 -8.43
N GLU A 291 -15.64 -30.40 -8.60
CA GLU A 291 -14.28 -30.40 -8.01
C GLU A 291 -13.41 -29.36 -8.75
N HIS A 292 -12.86 -28.38 -8.03
CA HIS A 292 -11.94 -27.39 -8.62
C HIS A 292 -10.53 -27.55 -8.07
N SER A 293 -9.64 -28.12 -8.88
CA SER A 293 -8.19 -28.12 -8.70
C SER A 293 -7.57 -26.88 -9.37
N MET A 294 -6.59 -26.24 -8.72
CA MET A 294 -5.85 -25.05 -9.20
C MET A 294 -4.98 -25.32 -10.45
N ILE A 295 -4.73 -26.59 -10.73
CA ILE A 295 -4.03 -27.09 -11.91
C ILE A 295 -5.00 -27.94 -12.74
N CYS A 296 -4.89 -27.88 -14.07
CA CYS A 296 -5.73 -28.73 -14.94
C CYS A 296 -5.42 -30.21 -14.72
N ASN A 297 -6.36 -31.08 -15.08
CA ASN A 297 -6.17 -32.53 -14.96
C ASN A 297 -4.94 -33.02 -15.72
N VAL A 298 -4.55 -32.38 -16.83
CA VAL A 298 -3.33 -32.72 -17.59
C VAL A 298 -2.05 -32.46 -16.76
N CYS A 299 -2.00 -31.35 -16.03
CA CYS A 299 -0.92 -31.04 -15.10
C CYS A 299 -0.90 -32.02 -13.92
N LYS A 300 -2.07 -32.34 -13.36
CA LYS A 300 -2.23 -33.26 -12.25
C LYS A 300 -1.79 -34.68 -12.61
N ASP A 301 -2.27 -35.22 -13.73
CA ASP A 301 -1.93 -36.55 -14.22
C ASP A 301 -0.44 -36.66 -14.59
N GLY A 302 0.10 -35.60 -15.20
CA GLY A 302 1.52 -35.51 -15.53
C GLY A 302 2.41 -35.56 -14.29
N LEU A 303 2.05 -34.81 -13.25
CA LEU A 303 2.73 -34.82 -11.96
C LEU A 303 2.60 -36.19 -11.28
N GLU A 304 1.39 -36.68 -11.02
CA GLU A 304 1.19 -37.97 -10.34
C GLU A 304 1.88 -39.12 -11.09
N GLY A 305 1.84 -39.12 -12.41
CA GLY A 305 2.37 -40.21 -13.21
C GLY A 305 3.87 -40.21 -13.42
N MET A 306 4.61 -39.19 -13.00
CA MET A 306 6.08 -39.25 -13.00
C MET A 306 6.62 -40.27 -11.99
N TRP A 307 5.94 -40.40 -10.85
CA TRP A 307 6.25 -41.34 -9.76
C TRP A 307 5.49 -42.66 -9.90
N ASP A 308 4.33 -42.66 -10.58
CA ASP A 308 3.59 -43.87 -10.97
C ASP A 308 3.60 -44.07 -12.51
N PRO A 309 4.42 -44.99 -13.04
CA PRO A 309 4.55 -45.25 -14.48
C PRO A 309 3.26 -45.71 -15.16
N SER A 310 2.25 -46.11 -14.39
CA SER A 310 0.94 -46.50 -14.92
C SER A 310 0.04 -45.30 -15.23
N ARG A 311 0.38 -44.09 -14.75
CA ARG A 311 -0.44 -42.88 -14.86
C ARG A 311 0.08 -41.84 -15.87
N SER A 312 1.37 -41.81 -16.19
CA SER A 312 1.93 -40.93 -17.25
C SER A 312 2.65 -41.69 -18.35
N LYS A 313 2.69 -41.10 -19.56
CA LYS A 313 3.40 -41.66 -20.71
C LYS A 313 4.85 -41.19 -20.74
N ARG A 314 5.79 -42.11 -20.59
CA ARG A 314 7.24 -41.90 -20.82
C ARG A 314 7.51 -41.85 -22.32
N LEU A 315 8.08 -40.75 -22.79
CA LEU A 315 8.23 -40.47 -24.22
C LEU A 315 9.61 -40.83 -24.75
N ALA A 316 10.66 -40.47 -24.01
CA ALA A 316 12.06 -40.67 -24.41
C ALA A 316 13.01 -40.60 -23.21
N LEU A 317 14.24 -41.04 -23.40
CA LEU A 317 15.36 -40.73 -22.50
C LEU A 317 15.77 -39.26 -22.67
N ARG A 318 16.13 -38.59 -21.58
CA ARG A 318 16.47 -37.15 -21.56
C ARG A 318 17.64 -36.80 -22.48
N ASN A 319 18.65 -37.67 -22.58
CA ASN A 319 19.78 -37.50 -23.49
C ASN A 319 19.39 -37.43 -24.98
N LEU A 320 18.20 -37.93 -25.36
CA LEU A 320 17.66 -37.81 -26.72
C LEU A 320 17.09 -36.41 -26.99
N MET A 321 16.73 -35.64 -25.96
CA MET A 321 16.37 -34.22 -26.11
C MET A 321 17.61 -33.30 -26.11
N ASP A 322 18.66 -33.68 -25.38
CA ASP A 322 19.90 -32.91 -25.20
C ASP A 322 20.91 -33.06 -26.37
N ASN A 323 20.84 -34.12 -27.17
CA ASN A 323 21.80 -34.34 -28.26
C ASN A 323 21.58 -33.37 -29.43
N GLU A 324 22.57 -32.52 -29.65
CA GLU A 324 22.64 -31.49 -30.70
C GLU A 324 23.27 -32.00 -32.02
N TYR A 325 23.32 -33.32 -32.26
CA TYR A 325 24.06 -33.91 -33.39
C TYR A 325 23.20 -34.27 -34.61
N ASP A 326 23.44 -33.50 -35.69
CA ASP A 326 23.39 -33.84 -37.11
C ASP A 326 22.19 -34.64 -37.64
N VAL A 327 21.24 -33.90 -38.22
CA VAL A 327 20.48 -34.38 -39.38
C VAL A 327 21.27 -33.94 -40.62
N ASP A 328 22.36 -34.63 -40.92
CA ASP A 328 22.98 -34.54 -42.24
C ASP A 328 23.28 -35.93 -42.82
N SER A 329 23.20 -35.96 -44.14
CA SER A 329 23.05 -37.07 -45.08
C SER A 329 23.83 -38.38 -44.86
N ASP A 330 23.24 -39.46 -45.40
CA ASP A 330 23.86 -40.72 -45.82
C ASP A 330 24.22 -41.76 -44.75
N ASN A 331 23.20 -42.48 -44.27
CA ASN A 331 23.37 -43.90 -43.99
C ASN A 331 22.06 -44.70 -44.12
N LYS A 332 21.81 -45.21 -45.33
CA LYS A 332 20.93 -46.37 -45.51
C LYS A 332 21.62 -47.59 -44.89
N HIS A 333 21.43 -47.81 -43.60
CA HIS A 333 21.46 -49.12 -42.93
C HIS A 333 21.29 -48.92 -41.41
N ASN A 334 20.04 -48.75 -40.96
CA ASN A 334 19.49 -49.25 -39.70
C ASN A 334 18.10 -48.63 -39.50
N GLU A 335 17.08 -49.17 -40.17
CA GLU A 335 15.67 -48.86 -39.89
C GLU A 335 15.16 -49.53 -38.59
N ASP A 336 16.03 -50.13 -37.78
CA ASP A 336 15.66 -50.93 -36.59
C ASP A 336 16.06 -50.32 -35.22
N SER A 337 16.51 -49.05 -35.14
CA SER A 337 16.90 -48.45 -33.84
C SER A 337 16.22 -47.13 -33.45
N MET A 338 15.12 -46.75 -34.11
CA MET A 338 14.25 -45.64 -33.67
C MET A 338 12.99 -46.13 -32.94
N GLY A 339 13.10 -47.28 -32.27
CA GLY A 339 12.04 -47.79 -31.42
C GLY A 339 11.85 -46.86 -30.24
N LEU A 340 10.72 -46.13 -30.24
CA LEU A 340 10.08 -45.64 -29.02
C LEU A 340 10.07 -46.78 -28.02
N HIS A 341 10.98 -46.74 -27.03
CA HIS A 341 10.92 -47.66 -25.91
C HIS A 341 9.63 -47.30 -25.15
N HIS A 342 8.55 -48.04 -25.41
CA HIS A 342 7.51 -48.24 -24.41
C HIS A 342 8.13 -49.02 -23.26
N ALA A 343 8.80 -48.28 -22.37
CA ALA A 343 9.45 -48.82 -21.20
C ALA A 343 8.36 -49.47 -20.32
N GLY A 344 8.37 -50.81 -20.27
CA GLY A 344 7.52 -51.55 -19.36
C GLY A 344 7.88 -51.26 -17.91
N THR A 345 7.01 -51.68 -16.99
CA THR A 345 7.15 -51.49 -15.53
C THR A 345 8.47 -52.05 -14.95
N SER A 346 9.19 -52.91 -15.68
CA SER A 346 10.47 -53.49 -15.26
C SER A 346 11.70 -52.57 -15.40
N ASP A 347 11.60 -51.44 -16.10
CA ASP A 347 12.76 -50.56 -16.37
C ASP A 347 13.05 -49.50 -15.28
N LEU A 348 12.14 -49.28 -14.32
CA LEU A 348 12.37 -48.36 -13.19
C LEU A 348 13.57 -48.74 -12.31
N ALA A 349 13.89 -50.03 -12.23
CA ALA A 349 14.94 -50.50 -11.34
C ALA A 349 16.36 -50.17 -11.85
N ARG A 350 16.51 -49.71 -13.11
CA ARG A 350 17.83 -49.43 -13.71
C ARG A 350 18.10 -47.94 -13.97
N HIS A 351 17.07 -47.11 -14.17
CA HIS A 351 17.19 -45.73 -14.60
C HIS A 351 16.28 -44.82 -13.76
N GLY A 352 16.80 -43.71 -13.25
CA GLY A 352 16.09 -42.80 -12.34
C GLY A 352 15.08 -41.88 -13.05
N ILE A 353 14.13 -41.28 -12.31
CA ILE A 353 13.12 -40.34 -12.87
C ILE A 353 13.74 -39.14 -13.63
N SER A 354 14.97 -38.77 -13.29
CA SER A 354 15.73 -37.70 -13.95
C SER A 354 16.25 -38.06 -15.34
N GLU A 355 16.11 -39.31 -15.78
CA GLU A 355 16.61 -39.79 -17.07
C GLU A 355 15.53 -39.85 -18.15
N TYR A 356 14.27 -39.52 -17.84
CA TYR A 356 13.15 -39.62 -18.75
C TYR A 356 12.44 -38.27 -18.98
N VAL A 357 11.78 -38.18 -20.13
CA VAL A 357 10.86 -37.09 -20.51
C VAL A 357 9.44 -37.62 -20.56
N TYR A 358 8.50 -36.86 -20.01
CA TYR A 358 7.11 -37.23 -19.80
C TYR A 358 6.17 -36.32 -20.59
N GLY A 359 5.07 -36.86 -21.12
CA GLY A 359 4.09 -36.07 -21.86
C GLY A 359 3.30 -35.11 -20.97
N HIS A 360 3.01 -33.91 -21.47
CA HIS A 360 2.13 -32.92 -20.83
C HIS A 360 0.89 -32.68 -21.72
N HIS A 361 0.87 -31.65 -22.56
CA HIS A 361 -0.21 -31.46 -23.55
C HIS A 361 0.14 -32.06 -24.91
N GLU A 362 -0.78 -32.84 -25.48
CA GLU A 362 -0.63 -33.47 -26.80
C GLU A 362 -0.60 -32.43 -27.94
N ASP A 363 -1.42 -31.38 -27.83
CA ASP A 363 -1.53 -30.33 -28.83
C ASP A 363 -1.70 -28.93 -28.20
N ARG A 364 -1.59 -27.90 -29.04
CA ARG A 364 -1.73 -26.51 -28.63
C ARG A 364 -3.15 -26.18 -28.13
N ALA A 365 -4.18 -26.86 -28.64
CA ALA A 365 -5.57 -26.59 -28.25
C ALA A 365 -5.82 -27.03 -26.80
N SER A 366 -5.36 -28.24 -26.43
CA SER A 366 -5.39 -28.77 -25.06
C SER A 366 -4.69 -27.86 -24.06
N PHE A 367 -3.54 -27.31 -24.45
CA PHE A 367 -2.80 -26.33 -23.63
C PHE A 367 -3.59 -25.01 -23.45
N LEU A 368 -4.14 -24.47 -24.54
CA LEU A 368 -4.95 -23.25 -24.50
C LEU A 368 -6.27 -23.42 -23.75
N ASP A 369 -6.87 -24.61 -23.80
CA ASP A 369 -8.08 -24.94 -23.04
C ASP A 369 -7.77 -25.00 -21.54
N SER A 370 -6.59 -25.52 -21.16
CA SER A 370 -6.14 -25.53 -19.77
C SER A 370 -5.80 -24.13 -19.24
N ILE A 371 -5.25 -23.25 -20.09
CA ILE A 371 -5.09 -21.83 -19.76
C ILE A 371 -6.46 -21.16 -19.57
N ARG A 372 -7.39 -21.38 -20.50
CA ARG A 372 -8.76 -20.84 -20.41
C ARG A 372 -9.53 -21.38 -19.20
N GLY A 373 -9.22 -22.62 -18.79
CA GLY A 373 -9.72 -23.25 -17.58
C GLY A 373 -9.05 -22.76 -16.28
N GLY A 374 -8.08 -21.85 -16.36
CA GLY A 374 -7.46 -21.23 -15.18
C GLY A 374 -6.32 -22.02 -14.54
N CYS A 375 -5.70 -22.96 -15.25
CA CYS A 375 -4.57 -23.73 -14.71
C CYS A 375 -3.36 -22.82 -14.41
N ALA A 376 -2.96 -22.74 -13.14
CA ALA A 376 -1.84 -21.91 -12.69
C ALA A 376 -0.50 -22.30 -13.34
N MET A 377 -0.24 -23.59 -13.56
CA MET A 377 1.00 -24.05 -14.21
C MET A 377 1.03 -23.72 -15.71
N CYS A 378 -0.05 -23.93 -16.44
CA CYS A 378 -0.11 -23.63 -17.88
C CYS A 378 -0.04 -22.12 -18.14
N ASN A 379 -0.67 -21.32 -17.27
CA ASN A 379 -0.73 -19.86 -17.44
C ASN A 379 0.65 -19.18 -17.32
N ARG A 380 1.60 -19.81 -16.59
CA ARG A 380 2.99 -19.33 -16.47
C ARG A 380 3.72 -19.24 -17.82
N PHE A 381 3.26 -19.99 -18.83
CA PHE A 381 3.85 -20.04 -20.17
C PHE A 381 3.04 -19.25 -21.22
N TRP A 382 2.07 -18.43 -20.79
CA TRP A 382 1.26 -17.58 -21.67
C TRP A 382 1.74 -16.11 -21.66
N PRO A 383 1.77 -15.40 -22.81
CA PRO A 383 1.49 -15.89 -24.17
C PRO A 383 2.63 -16.75 -24.72
N LEU A 384 2.28 -17.73 -25.56
CA LEU A 384 3.24 -18.57 -26.28
C LEU A 384 4.02 -17.72 -27.30
N GLU A 385 5.27 -17.41 -26.99
CA GLU A 385 6.21 -16.75 -27.89
C GLU A 385 7.09 -17.80 -28.56
N GLY A 386 6.57 -18.46 -29.59
CA GLY A 386 7.31 -19.52 -30.30
C GLY A 386 6.43 -20.35 -31.22
N GLY A 387 7.07 -21.06 -32.16
CA GLY A 387 6.41 -22.03 -33.03
C GLY A 387 6.21 -23.37 -32.34
N GLU A 388 5.67 -24.36 -33.06
CA GLU A 388 5.75 -25.74 -32.59
C GLU A 388 7.22 -26.18 -32.56
N ASN A 389 7.68 -26.70 -31.42
CA ASN A 389 9.01 -27.26 -31.31
C ASN A 389 9.06 -28.63 -32.04
N PRO A 390 9.90 -28.80 -33.08
CA PRO A 390 9.96 -30.02 -33.88
C PRO A 390 10.32 -31.26 -33.06
N LYS A 391 11.10 -31.11 -31.98
CA LYS A 391 11.48 -32.21 -31.09
C LYS A 391 10.26 -32.71 -30.31
N LEU A 392 9.47 -31.81 -29.75
CA LEU A 392 8.24 -32.16 -29.02
C LEU A 392 7.20 -32.77 -29.96
N ARG A 393 7.08 -32.20 -31.16
CA ARG A 393 6.19 -32.74 -32.21
C ARG A 393 6.58 -34.17 -32.63
N ASN A 394 7.86 -34.47 -32.74
CA ASN A 394 8.33 -35.84 -33.02
C ASN A 394 8.01 -36.82 -31.89
N LEU A 395 7.89 -36.33 -30.65
CA LEU A 395 7.41 -37.11 -29.50
C LEU A 395 5.88 -37.21 -29.44
N GLY A 396 5.16 -36.46 -30.28
CA GLY A 396 3.70 -36.42 -30.34
C GLY A 396 3.04 -35.48 -29.33
N TYR A 397 3.78 -34.50 -28.79
CA TYR A 397 3.29 -33.57 -27.77
C TYR A 397 3.61 -32.12 -28.11
N PHE A 398 2.78 -31.19 -27.64
CA PHE A 398 3.02 -29.76 -27.66
C PHE A 398 3.82 -29.27 -26.45
N SER A 399 3.72 -29.99 -25.33
CA SER A 399 4.53 -29.74 -24.13
C SER A 399 4.90 -31.02 -23.41
N VAL A 400 6.00 -30.98 -22.64
CA VAL A 400 6.56 -32.12 -21.89
C VAL A 400 7.11 -31.70 -20.54
N PHE A 401 7.25 -32.65 -19.62
CA PHE A 401 7.93 -32.51 -18.32
C PHE A 401 9.25 -33.31 -18.30
N TYR A 402 10.25 -32.80 -17.59
CA TYR A 402 11.43 -33.58 -17.17
C TYR A 402 11.98 -33.07 -15.84
N VAL A 403 12.85 -33.85 -15.20
CA VAL A 403 13.41 -33.53 -13.88
C VAL A 403 14.93 -33.47 -13.93
N MET A 404 15.51 -32.53 -13.22
CA MET A 404 16.94 -32.47 -12.94
C MET A 404 17.19 -32.59 -11.44
N LEU A 405 18.23 -33.35 -11.11
CA LEU A 405 18.86 -33.38 -9.80
C LEU A 405 20.19 -32.63 -9.96
N ASP A 406 20.32 -31.43 -9.38
CA ASP A 406 21.56 -30.66 -9.48
C ASP A 406 22.58 -31.15 -8.43
N GLN A 407 23.63 -31.83 -8.90
CA GLN A 407 24.70 -32.35 -8.03
C GLN A 407 25.76 -31.28 -7.66
N LYS A 408 25.64 -30.03 -8.12
CA LYS A 408 26.70 -29.00 -7.96
C LYS A 408 26.51 -28.04 -6.78
N ARG A 409 25.37 -28.04 -6.11
CA ARG A 409 25.14 -27.24 -4.90
C ARG A 409 25.14 -28.16 -3.68
N THR A 410 25.52 -27.66 -2.52
CA THR A 410 25.71 -28.45 -1.28
C THR A 410 24.40 -29.02 -0.68
N VAL A 411 23.31 -29.00 -1.46
CA VAL A 411 21.97 -29.54 -1.17
C VAL A 411 21.46 -30.12 -2.49
N ASP A 412 21.03 -31.39 -2.51
CA ASP A 412 20.43 -32.02 -3.70
C ASP A 412 19.02 -31.42 -3.93
N GLU A 413 18.92 -30.35 -4.72
CA GLU A 413 17.65 -29.71 -5.10
C GLU A 413 17.02 -30.45 -6.30
N LEU A 414 15.77 -30.91 -6.15
CA LEU A 414 14.99 -31.53 -7.23
C LEU A 414 14.23 -30.43 -7.99
N THR A 415 14.60 -30.19 -9.25
CA THR A 415 13.93 -29.20 -10.11
C THR A 415 13.21 -29.89 -11.27
N MET A 416 11.91 -29.64 -11.42
CA MET A 416 11.15 -30.03 -12.60
C MET A 416 11.15 -28.92 -13.63
N PHE A 417 11.35 -29.28 -14.88
CA PHE A 417 11.26 -28.41 -16.03
C PHE A 417 10.04 -28.78 -16.88
N VAL A 418 9.37 -27.76 -17.38
CA VAL A 418 8.29 -27.86 -18.37
C VAL A 418 8.76 -27.17 -19.63
N GLU A 419 8.67 -27.88 -20.75
CA GLU A 419 8.88 -27.32 -22.09
C GLU A 419 7.54 -27.21 -22.80
N VAL A 420 7.24 -26.02 -23.33
CA VAL A 420 6.01 -25.70 -24.06
C VAL A 420 6.40 -24.98 -25.35
N GLY A 421 6.23 -25.62 -26.50
CA GLY A 421 6.80 -25.10 -27.75
C GLY A 421 8.31 -24.85 -27.62
N ASP A 422 8.75 -23.64 -27.97
CA ASP A 422 10.16 -23.21 -27.85
C ASP A 422 10.51 -22.58 -26.49
N THR A 423 9.55 -22.51 -25.56
CA THR A 423 9.75 -21.95 -24.22
C THR A 423 9.94 -23.03 -23.17
N SER A 424 10.85 -22.81 -22.22
CA SER A 424 11.10 -23.71 -21.09
C SER A 424 11.06 -22.96 -19.76
N GLY A 425 10.71 -23.65 -18.68
CA GLY A 425 10.60 -23.05 -17.34
C GLY A 425 10.67 -24.11 -16.25
N GLY A 426 11.20 -23.74 -15.08
CA GLY A 426 11.44 -24.66 -13.97
C GLY A 426 10.59 -24.40 -12.72
N PHE A 427 10.35 -25.44 -11.94
CA PHE A 427 9.74 -25.46 -10.62
C PHE A 427 10.60 -26.31 -9.68
N GLU A 428 10.93 -25.77 -8.52
CA GLU A 428 11.70 -26.48 -7.49
C GLU A 428 10.76 -27.18 -6.52
N PHE A 429 11.06 -28.44 -6.17
CA PHE A 429 10.31 -29.16 -5.13
C PHE A 429 10.99 -28.96 -3.78
N VAL A 430 10.20 -28.55 -2.78
CA VAL A 430 10.66 -28.39 -1.39
C VAL A 430 10.19 -29.59 -0.56
N PRO A 431 11.05 -30.25 0.24
CA PRO A 431 10.65 -31.31 1.15
C PRO A 431 9.67 -30.81 2.22
N LEU A 432 8.68 -31.62 2.58
CA LEU A 432 7.58 -31.28 3.51
C LEU A 432 8.04 -30.90 4.93
N ASP A 433 9.21 -31.37 5.33
CA ASP A 433 9.68 -31.40 6.72
C ASP A 433 10.91 -30.52 6.99
N GLY A 434 11.46 -29.83 5.98
CA GLY A 434 12.52 -28.81 6.13
C GLY A 434 13.82 -29.26 6.83
N LYS A 435 13.96 -30.54 7.21
CA LYS A 435 15.04 -31.08 8.05
C LYS A 435 15.70 -32.35 7.51
N THR A 436 15.20 -32.97 6.45
CA THR A 436 15.75 -34.25 5.97
C THR A 436 16.69 -34.03 4.78
N LEU A 437 17.98 -33.83 5.08
CA LEU A 437 19.08 -33.99 4.12
C LEU A 437 19.05 -35.42 3.58
N ILE A 438 18.91 -35.59 2.26
CA ILE A 438 19.12 -36.88 1.58
C ILE A 438 20.63 -37.19 1.61
N THR A 439 21.15 -37.64 2.75
CA THR A 439 22.44 -38.31 2.80
C THR A 439 22.19 -39.81 2.69
N HIS A 440 22.30 -40.34 1.47
CA HIS A 440 23.09 -41.53 1.13
C HIS A 440 22.60 -42.14 -0.19
N ASN A 441 23.44 -42.07 -1.20
CA ASN A 441 23.52 -43.15 -2.19
C ASN A 441 24.85 -43.86 -1.94
N PRO A 442 24.83 -45.18 -1.73
CA PRO A 442 25.56 -45.99 -2.70
C PRO A 442 24.88 -47.34 -2.93
N CYS A 443 24.32 -47.51 -4.13
CA CYS A 443 23.89 -48.77 -4.72
C CYS A 443 22.64 -49.42 -4.08
N LEU A 444 21.52 -49.34 -4.81
CA LEU A 444 20.50 -50.41 -4.96
C LEU A 444 20.43 -51.44 -3.82
N THR A 445 19.60 -51.19 -2.79
CA THR A 445 18.90 -52.27 -2.09
C THR A 445 17.51 -51.82 -1.66
N THR A 446 16.53 -52.24 -2.47
CA THR A 446 15.21 -52.76 -2.06
C THR A 446 14.42 -51.97 -1.00
N ASN A 447 13.58 -51.05 -1.48
CA ASN A 447 12.21 -50.73 -1.03
C ASN A 447 11.90 -49.25 -1.29
N VAL A 448 11.79 -48.87 -2.58
CA VAL A 448 11.11 -47.62 -2.94
C VAL A 448 9.63 -47.99 -3.07
N GLY A 449 8.88 -47.83 -1.99
CA GLY A 449 7.43 -47.95 -2.01
C GLY A 449 6.78 -46.77 -2.76
N PRO A 450 5.49 -46.85 -3.14
CA PRO A 450 4.81 -45.86 -3.99
C PRO A 450 4.61 -44.49 -3.34
N ASN A 451 4.94 -44.32 -2.07
CA ASN A 451 4.70 -43.10 -1.31
C ASN A 451 6.02 -42.59 -0.75
N ASN A 452 6.62 -41.61 -1.43
CA ASN A 452 7.64 -40.79 -0.81
C ASN A 452 6.91 -39.64 -0.09
N ASP A 453 6.49 -39.90 1.15
CA ASP A 453 5.74 -38.97 2.01
C ASP A 453 6.53 -37.68 2.36
N ASN A 454 7.75 -37.53 1.86
CA ASN A 454 8.62 -36.37 2.11
C ASN A 454 8.54 -35.29 1.02
N MET A 455 7.83 -35.52 -0.09
CA MET A 455 7.64 -34.50 -1.13
C MET A 455 6.17 -34.10 -1.22
N ASN A 456 5.91 -32.79 -1.24
CA ASN A 456 4.55 -32.28 -1.31
C ASN A 456 3.98 -32.44 -2.72
N PHE A 457 3.09 -33.40 -2.91
CA PHE A 457 2.30 -33.57 -4.14
C PHE A 457 0.87 -33.03 -4.01
N ASP A 458 0.50 -32.59 -2.80
CA ASP A 458 -0.80 -31.98 -2.53
C ASP A 458 -0.68 -30.49 -2.85
N PHE A 459 -0.84 -30.17 -4.14
CA PHE A 459 -0.96 -28.79 -4.61
C PHE A 459 -2.30 -28.23 -4.14
N GLY A 460 -2.39 -27.91 -2.85
CA GLY A 460 -3.41 -27.02 -2.32
C GLY A 460 -3.33 -25.65 -3.02
N PRO A 461 -4.25 -24.72 -2.74
CA PRO A 461 -4.22 -23.36 -3.29
C PRO A 461 -2.95 -22.57 -2.95
N SER A 462 -2.00 -23.16 -2.24
CA SER A 462 -0.71 -22.60 -1.96
C SER A 462 0.36 -23.69 -1.87
N ASN A 463 1.32 -23.67 -2.78
CA ASN A 463 2.62 -24.28 -2.53
C ASN A 463 3.38 -23.41 -1.50
N HIS A 464 3.24 -23.75 -0.22
CA HIS A 464 3.89 -23.14 0.96
C HIS A 464 3.37 -21.80 1.50
N ASP A 465 2.35 -21.19 0.90
CA ASP A 465 1.87 -19.86 1.31
C ASP A 465 0.46 -19.91 1.89
N SER A 466 0.29 -20.05 3.21
CA SER A 466 -1.03 -20.08 3.87
C SER A 466 -1.91 -18.83 3.65
N LYS A 467 -1.45 -17.88 2.84
CA LYS A 467 -2.06 -16.58 2.56
C LYS A 467 -2.58 -16.53 1.12
N ALA A 468 -3.86 -16.17 1.00
CA ALA A 468 -4.50 -15.85 -0.28
C ALA A 468 -4.88 -14.36 -0.35
N TRP A 469 -5.06 -13.86 -1.56
CA TRP A 469 -5.55 -12.50 -1.84
C TRP A 469 -6.63 -12.55 -2.92
N SER A 470 -7.53 -11.57 -2.93
CA SER A 470 -8.51 -11.40 -4.00
C SER A 470 -8.89 -9.93 -4.13
N ILE A 471 -9.25 -9.49 -5.33
CA ILE A 471 -9.84 -8.18 -5.55
C ILE A 471 -11.28 -8.19 -5.01
N ILE A 472 -11.63 -7.12 -4.31
CA ILE A 472 -12.98 -6.88 -3.84
C ILE A 472 -13.57 -5.63 -4.50
N GLU A 473 -14.77 -5.74 -5.05
CA GLU A 473 -15.52 -4.59 -5.55
C GLU A 473 -16.26 -3.92 -4.39
N THR A 474 -15.60 -2.96 -3.74
CA THR A 474 -16.15 -2.25 -2.57
C THR A 474 -17.23 -1.23 -2.92
N TRP A 475 -17.39 -0.85 -4.19
CA TRP A 475 -18.34 0.19 -4.61
C TRP A 475 -19.77 -0.33 -4.92
N MET A 476 -20.01 -1.65 -4.92
CA MET A 476 -21.34 -2.24 -5.23
C MET A 476 -21.98 -3.04 -4.08
N ARG A 477 -21.31 -3.26 -2.95
CA ARG A 477 -21.94 -3.89 -1.78
C ARG A 477 -22.44 -2.82 -0.81
N ALA A 478 -23.73 -2.89 -0.45
CA ALA A 478 -24.43 -1.95 0.43
C ALA A 478 -23.94 -1.95 1.90
N GLU A 479 -22.84 -2.63 2.21
CA GLU A 479 -22.31 -2.90 3.55
C GLU A 479 -20.80 -2.62 3.61
N CYS A 480 -20.35 -1.43 3.19
CA CYS A 480 -18.99 -1.01 3.47
C CYS A 480 -18.92 -0.51 4.93
N PRO A 481 -18.19 -1.18 5.85
CA PRO A 481 -18.09 -0.73 7.23
C PRO A 481 -17.40 0.63 7.26
N SER A 482 -17.93 1.59 8.01
CA SER A 482 -17.34 2.92 8.21
C SER A 482 -15.97 2.91 8.92
N THR A 483 -15.42 1.73 9.18
CA THR A 483 -14.16 1.44 9.89
C THR A 483 -13.14 0.68 9.05
N LEU A 484 -13.39 0.46 7.75
CA LEU A 484 -12.45 -0.26 6.88
C LEU A 484 -11.13 0.53 6.79
N GLN A 485 -10.05 -0.07 7.30
CA GLN A 485 -8.70 0.48 7.21
C GLN A 485 -7.96 -0.22 6.08
N TYR A 486 -7.25 0.55 5.27
CA TYR A 486 -6.38 0.02 4.23
C TYR A 486 -5.06 0.78 4.20
N VAL A 487 -4.04 0.15 3.63
CA VAL A 487 -2.77 0.78 3.29
C VAL A 487 -2.66 0.96 1.79
N ALA A 488 -1.90 1.95 1.34
CA ALA A 488 -1.66 2.17 -0.10
C ALA A 488 -0.20 1.92 -0.45
N LEU A 489 0.06 1.16 -1.51
CA LEU A 489 1.41 0.91 -2.01
C LEU A 489 1.82 1.95 -3.06
N SER A 490 2.92 2.65 -2.80
CA SER A 490 3.65 3.47 -3.76
C SER A 490 4.84 2.66 -4.29
N HIS A 491 4.83 2.36 -5.59
CA HIS A 491 5.82 1.48 -6.22
C HIS A 491 6.14 1.89 -7.67
N ARG A 492 7.17 1.25 -8.24
CA ARG A 492 7.52 1.37 -9.66
C ARG A 492 7.03 0.12 -10.40
N TRP A 493 6.38 0.34 -11.53
CA TRP A 493 5.99 -0.76 -12.39
C TRP A 493 7.20 -1.32 -13.12
N GLY A 494 7.25 -2.64 -13.31
CA GLY A 494 8.26 -3.29 -14.11
C GLY A 494 8.28 -2.81 -15.56
N THR A 495 9.48 -2.75 -16.14
CA THR A 495 9.69 -2.38 -17.56
C THR A 495 9.79 -3.59 -18.48
N THR A 496 9.85 -4.79 -17.92
CA THR A 496 9.86 -6.06 -18.66
C THR A 496 8.43 -6.33 -19.15
N ASP A 497 8.31 -6.71 -20.43
CA ASP A 497 7.08 -6.90 -21.21
C ASP A 497 5.76 -6.69 -20.43
N ILE A 498 5.17 -5.49 -20.54
CA ILE A 498 3.96 -5.05 -19.81
C ILE A 498 2.79 -6.05 -19.93
N LYS A 499 2.81 -6.92 -20.95
CA LYS A 499 1.83 -8.00 -21.15
C LYS A 499 1.98 -9.20 -20.21
N ARG A 500 3.14 -9.38 -19.57
CA ARG A 500 3.47 -10.50 -18.64
C ARG A 500 3.18 -10.20 -17.17
N LEU A 501 2.57 -9.05 -16.92
CA LEU A 501 2.77 -8.28 -15.72
C LEU A 501 1.37 -8.29 -15.05
N LEU A 502 1.24 -8.80 -13.82
CA LEU A 502 -0.06 -8.92 -13.12
C LEU A 502 -0.79 -7.57 -13.00
N GLN A 503 -1.96 -7.45 -13.62
CA GLN A 503 -2.71 -6.20 -13.69
C GLN A 503 -4.23 -6.43 -13.80
N LEU A 504 -5.00 -5.46 -13.34
CA LEU A 504 -6.45 -5.45 -13.49
C LEU A 504 -6.86 -4.98 -14.91
N LEU A 505 -7.51 -5.87 -15.63
CA LEU A 505 -8.10 -5.68 -16.96
C LEU A 505 -9.54 -6.18 -16.94
N GLN A 506 -10.34 -5.78 -17.93
CA GLN A 506 -11.67 -6.35 -18.13
C GLN A 506 -11.62 -7.89 -18.31
N SER A 507 -10.54 -8.41 -18.91
CA SER A 507 -10.34 -9.85 -19.10
C SER A 507 -9.83 -10.58 -17.85
N THR A 508 -9.26 -9.88 -16.87
CA THR A 508 -8.65 -10.51 -15.68
C THR A 508 -9.48 -10.31 -14.41
N VAL A 509 -10.42 -9.35 -14.38
CA VAL A 509 -11.22 -9.03 -13.19
C VAL A 509 -11.91 -10.24 -12.57
N GLU A 510 -12.57 -11.08 -13.36
CA GLU A 510 -13.27 -12.26 -12.84
C GLU A 510 -12.32 -13.26 -12.19
N HIS A 511 -11.10 -13.38 -12.72
CA HIS A 511 -10.07 -14.27 -12.19
C HIS A 511 -9.45 -13.68 -10.92
N LEU A 512 -9.06 -12.41 -10.94
CA LEU A 512 -8.42 -11.73 -9.81
C LEU A 512 -9.39 -11.47 -8.64
N SER A 513 -10.70 -11.52 -8.87
CA SER A 513 -11.73 -11.43 -7.82
C SER A 513 -11.94 -12.76 -7.06
N ARG A 514 -11.27 -13.84 -7.47
CA ARG A 514 -11.24 -15.12 -6.75
C ARG A 514 -9.98 -15.19 -5.90
N GLU A 515 -9.98 -16.01 -4.86
CA GLU A 515 -8.79 -16.24 -4.04
C GLU A 515 -7.61 -16.72 -4.90
N GLN A 516 -6.52 -15.95 -4.83
CA GLN A 516 -5.25 -16.18 -5.50
C GLN A 516 -4.15 -16.38 -4.45
N PRO A 517 -3.15 -17.24 -4.69
CA PRO A 517 -2.00 -17.36 -3.80
C PRO A 517 -1.18 -16.06 -3.77
N VAL A 518 -0.74 -15.64 -2.58
CA VAL A 518 0.18 -14.51 -2.42
C VAL A 518 1.53 -14.77 -3.11
N GLY A 519 1.96 -16.03 -3.21
CA GLY A 519 3.14 -16.44 -3.98
C GLY A 519 3.11 -16.06 -5.47
N ASN A 520 1.93 -15.85 -6.07
CA ASN A 520 1.79 -15.39 -7.46
C ASN A 520 2.01 -13.87 -7.61
N LEU A 521 2.06 -13.13 -6.52
CA LEU A 521 2.35 -11.71 -6.54
C LEU A 521 3.84 -11.48 -6.84
N PRO A 522 4.18 -10.43 -7.62
CA PRO A 522 5.54 -9.91 -7.70
C PRO A 522 6.11 -9.67 -6.30
N LYS A 523 7.43 -9.81 -6.15
CA LYS A 523 8.10 -9.73 -4.84
C LYS A 523 7.74 -8.47 -4.05
N THR A 524 7.66 -7.32 -4.72
CA THR A 524 7.29 -6.04 -4.07
C THR A 524 5.87 -6.06 -3.52
N PHE A 525 4.93 -6.70 -4.22
CA PHE A 525 3.54 -6.79 -3.78
C PHE A 525 3.41 -7.78 -2.62
N ARG A 526 4.11 -8.92 -2.72
CA ARG A 526 4.19 -9.92 -1.65
C ARG A 526 4.70 -9.33 -0.34
N GLU A 527 5.86 -8.66 -0.39
CA GLU A 527 6.45 -8.04 0.80
C GLU A 527 5.60 -6.86 1.29
N ALA A 528 4.89 -6.14 0.41
CA ALA A 528 3.93 -5.13 0.83
C ALA A 528 2.72 -5.72 1.57
N VAL A 529 2.22 -6.90 1.15
CA VAL A 529 1.19 -7.65 1.87
C VAL A 529 1.72 -8.09 3.24
N ASP A 530 2.96 -8.60 3.31
CA ASP A 530 3.58 -8.97 4.60
C ASP A 530 3.71 -7.76 5.53
N ILE A 531 4.09 -6.58 5.01
CA ILE A 531 4.13 -5.34 5.78
C ILE A 531 2.72 -4.96 6.26
N ALA A 532 1.71 -4.99 5.39
CA ALA A 532 0.34 -4.65 5.76
C ALA A 532 -0.18 -5.55 6.89
N GLN A 533 0.02 -6.86 6.76
CA GLN A 533 -0.37 -7.86 7.76
C GLN A 533 0.40 -7.72 9.06
N HIS A 534 1.68 -7.36 9.02
CA HIS A 534 2.46 -7.08 10.24
C HIS A 534 1.85 -5.93 11.05
N PHE A 535 1.18 -4.98 10.40
CA PHE A 535 0.44 -3.90 11.05
C PHE A 535 -1.04 -4.22 11.27
N GLY A 536 -1.48 -5.47 11.06
CA GLY A 536 -2.86 -5.91 11.24
C GLY A 536 -3.85 -5.29 10.25
N VAL A 537 -3.41 -4.99 9.02
CA VAL A 537 -4.27 -4.41 7.97
C VAL A 537 -4.48 -5.43 6.85
N ASP A 538 -5.75 -5.80 6.63
CA ASP A 538 -6.14 -6.81 5.65
C ASP A 538 -6.34 -6.26 4.23
N TYR A 539 -6.46 -4.94 4.09
CA TYR A 539 -6.73 -4.28 2.82
C TYR A 539 -5.54 -3.47 2.34
N ILE A 540 -5.10 -3.73 1.12
CA ILE A 540 -4.05 -2.97 0.45
C ILE A 540 -4.55 -2.47 -0.90
N TRP A 541 -4.34 -1.18 -1.17
CA TRP A 541 -4.59 -0.59 -2.46
C TRP A 541 -3.29 -0.54 -3.27
N ILE A 542 -3.34 -1.11 -4.48
CA ILE A 542 -2.24 -1.12 -5.44
C ILE A 542 -2.83 -0.65 -6.77
N ASP A 543 -2.37 0.49 -7.30
CA ASP A 543 -2.90 1.12 -8.53
C ASP A 543 -3.09 0.13 -9.68
N ARG A 544 -2.12 -0.76 -9.84
CA ARG A 544 -2.05 -1.81 -10.86
C ARG A 544 -3.14 -2.89 -10.75
N LEU A 545 -3.62 -3.14 -9.54
CA LEU A 545 -4.64 -4.15 -9.22
C LEU A 545 -6.00 -3.52 -8.89
N CYS A 546 -6.07 -2.20 -8.68
CA CYS A 546 -7.27 -1.50 -8.26
C CYS A 546 -7.80 -0.49 -9.30
N ILE A 547 -7.11 -0.30 -10.42
CA ILE A 547 -7.53 0.54 -11.55
C ILE A 547 -7.55 -0.34 -12.81
N PHE A 548 -8.58 -0.21 -13.65
CA PHE A 548 -8.62 -0.91 -14.94
C PHE A 548 -7.63 -0.31 -15.92
N GLN A 549 -6.61 -1.09 -16.31
CA GLN A 549 -5.51 -0.61 -17.16
C GLN A 549 -5.87 -0.51 -18.64
N ASP A 550 -6.99 -1.12 -19.04
CA ASP A 550 -7.55 -1.10 -20.39
C ASP A 550 -8.78 -0.19 -20.53
N SER A 551 -9.11 0.62 -19.52
CA SER A 551 -10.22 1.58 -19.58
C SER A 551 -9.76 3.03 -19.35
N PRO A 552 -9.75 3.87 -20.41
CA PRO A 552 -9.48 5.30 -20.28
C PRO A 552 -10.48 6.04 -19.37
N GLU A 553 -11.75 5.63 -19.38
CA GLU A 553 -12.80 6.21 -18.55
C GLU A 553 -12.58 5.90 -17.06
N ASP A 554 -12.16 4.66 -16.77
CA ASP A 554 -11.78 4.24 -15.43
C ASP A 554 -10.55 5.02 -14.95
N TRP A 555 -9.50 5.06 -15.76
CA TRP A 555 -8.30 5.82 -15.46
C TRP A 555 -8.61 7.29 -15.18
N GLN A 556 -9.46 7.94 -15.97
CA GLN A 556 -9.81 9.34 -15.75
C GLN A 556 -10.55 9.54 -14.42
N ARG A 557 -11.43 8.60 -14.04
CA ARG A 557 -12.13 8.62 -12.77
C ARG A 557 -11.16 8.37 -11.60
N GLU A 558 -10.36 7.32 -11.67
CA GLU A 558 -9.42 6.94 -10.61
C GLU A 558 -8.29 7.97 -10.44
N ALA A 559 -7.82 8.59 -11.52
CA ALA A 559 -6.87 9.71 -11.45
C ALA A 559 -7.44 10.90 -10.66
N SER A 560 -8.74 11.19 -10.78
CA SER A 560 -9.40 12.26 -10.02
C SER A 560 -9.60 11.93 -8.53
N THR A 561 -9.76 10.65 -8.19
CA THR A 561 -9.97 10.16 -6.82
C THR A 561 -8.70 9.69 -6.13
N MET A 562 -7.58 9.55 -6.83
CA MET A 562 -6.29 9.10 -6.29
C MET A 562 -5.85 9.93 -5.08
N GLN A 563 -6.20 11.22 -5.06
CA GLN A 563 -5.96 12.08 -3.90
C GLN A 563 -6.64 11.60 -2.61
N ASP A 564 -7.82 11.00 -2.73
CA ASP A 564 -8.62 10.52 -1.61
C ASP A 564 -8.14 9.12 -1.19
N VAL A 565 -7.69 8.30 -2.15
CA VAL A 565 -7.05 7.00 -1.87
C VAL A 565 -5.83 7.18 -0.95
N TYR A 566 -4.86 8.02 -1.31
CA TYR A 566 -3.69 8.18 -0.44
C TYR A 566 -4.02 8.92 0.85
N ARG A 567 -4.91 9.93 0.80
CA ARG A 567 -5.28 10.73 1.99
C ARG A 567 -5.98 9.90 3.06
N ASN A 568 -6.82 8.94 2.67
CA ASN A 568 -7.62 8.15 3.59
C ASN A 568 -6.95 6.83 4.01
N ALA A 569 -5.83 6.46 3.37
CA ALA A 569 -5.03 5.30 3.80
C ALA A 569 -4.51 5.48 5.24
N LEU A 570 -4.49 4.39 6.02
CA LEU A 570 -3.96 4.39 7.39
C LEU A 570 -2.48 4.86 7.40
N PHE A 571 -1.71 4.30 6.48
CA PHE A 571 -0.40 4.76 6.03
C PHE A 571 -0.14 4.26 4.61
N SER A 572 0.84 4.85 3.93
CA SER A 572 1.34 4.36 2.66
C SER A 572 2.65 3.60 2.84
N ILE A 573 2.76 2.45 2.19
CA ILE A 573 4.01 1.71 2.03
C ILE A 573 4.69 2.26 0.79
N SER A 574 5.95 2.67 0.91
CA SER A 574 6.75 3.15 -0.22
C SER A 574 7.90 2.19 -0.45
N ALA A 575 7.86 1.45 -1.56
CA ALA A 575 8.94 0.61 -2.06
C ALA A 575 10.07 1.50 -2.62
N LEU A 576 10.64 2.33 -1.75
CA LEU A 576 11.47 3.48 -2.10
C LEU A 576 12.70 3.08 -2.91
N GLY A 577 13.40 2.03 -2.46
CA GLY A 577 14.61 1.49 -3.07
C GLY A 577 14.39 0.60 -4.30
N ALA A 578 13.15 0.18 -4.56
CA ALA A 578 12.81 -0.77 -5.61
C ALA A 578 12.82 -0.10 -6.99
N LYS A 579 13.49 -0.72 -7.96
CA LYS A 579 13.54 -0.22 -9.35
C LYS A 579 12.28 -0.60 -10.13
N ASP A 580 11.69 -1.73 -9.78
CA ASP A 580 10.48 -2.33 -10.33
C ASP A 580 9.75 -3.16 -9.26
N ASP A 581 8.73 -3.91 -9.67
CA ASP A 581 7.90 -4.74 -8.81
C ASP A 581 8.54 -6.09 -8.43
N GLU A 582 9.72 -6.44 -8.96
CA GLU A 582 10.45 -7.68 -8.65
C GLU A 582 11.57 -7.50 -7.60
N ASP A 583 12.01 -6.27 -7.34
CA ASP A 583 13.09 -6.00 -6.37
C ASP A 583 12.70 -6.30 -4.91
N GLY A 584 11.46 -5.97 -4.52
CA GLY A 584 10.96 -6.08 -3.14
C GLY A 584 11.02 -4.78 -2.34
N CYS A 585 10.45 -4.82 -1.13
CA CYS A 585 10.61 -3.81 -0.07
C CYS A 585 11.75 -4.15 0.91
N PHE A 586 12.14 -5.41 1.08
CA PHE A 586 13.16 -5.83 2.04
C PHE A 586 14.53 -5.94 1.38
N PHE A 587 15.41 -4.99 1.70
CA PHE A 587 16.78 -4.93 1.19
C PHE A 587 17.78 -5.43 2.23
N GLU A 588 18.69 -6.32 1.80
CA GLU A 588 19.88 -6.65 2.57
C GLU A 588 20.81 -5.44 2.62
N ARG A 589 21.20 -5.04 3.83
CA ARG A 589 21.92 -3.79 4.09
C ARG A 589 23.08 -4.05 5.05
N ASP A 590 24.17 -3.32 4.84
CA ASP A 590 25.27 -3.24 5.82
C ASP A 590 24.95 -2.14 6.84
N PRO A 591 24.69 -2.47 8.12
CA PRO A 591 24.34 -1.48 9.14
C PRO A 591 25.41 -0.38 9.31
N LYS A 592 26.67 -0.67 8.98
CA LYS A 592 27.76 0.32 9.05
C LYS A 592 27.58 1.47 8.06
N LYS A 593 26.85 1.26 6.97
CA LYS A 593 26.55 2.30 5.95
C LYS A 593 25.42 3.24 6.38
N ALA A 594 24.60 2.83 7.34
CA ALA A 594 23.52 3.65 7.91
C ALA A 594 23.93 4.34 9.23
N ALA A 595 25.03 3.90 9.85
CA ALA A 595 25.57 4.49 11.07
C ALA A 595 26.21 5.87 10.81
N PRO A 596 26.16 6.80 11.78
CA PRO A 596 26.85 8.08 11.67
C PRO A 596 28.37 7.89 11.64
N THR A 597 29.07 8.72 10.86
CA THR A 597 30.52 8.67 10.78
C THR A 597 31.13 9.41 11.97
N ILE A 598 31.74 8.65 12.89
CA ILE A 598 32.40 9.19 14.08
C ILE A 598 33.91 9.19 13.90
N LEU A 599 34.51 10.38 13.92
CA LEU A 599 35.96 10.58 13.94
C LEU A 599 36.40 10.92 15.36
N ARG A 600 37.32 10.14 15.93
CA ARG A 600 37.95 10.47 17.21
C ARG A 600 39.26 11.20 16.96
N LEU A 601 39.33 12.44 17.40
CA LEU A 601 40.46 13.33 17.11
C LEU A 601 40.84 14.13 18.36
N LYS A 602 42.12 14.45 18.47
CA LYS A 602 42.64 15.50 19.36
C LYS A 602 42.88 16.76 18.51
N LEU A 603 42.31 17.90 18.91
CA LEU A 603 42.49 19.15 18.15
C LEU A 603 43.86 19.79 18.45
N THR A 604 44.39 19.57 19.64
CA THR A 604 45.74 19.98 20.07
C THR A 604 46.44 18.84 20.82
N GLU A 605 47.76 18.93 21.02
CA GLU A 605 48.53 17.89 21.72
C GLU A 605 48.07 17.69 23.17
N ASP A 606 47.63 18.78 23.81
CA ASP A 606 47.18 18.80 25.21
C ASP A 606 45.70 18.40 25.39
N ASP A 607 44.94 18.29 24.29
CA ASP A 607 43.52 17.93 24.35
C ASP A 607 43.30 16.43 24.62
N GLU A 608 42.20 16.14 25.30
CA GLU A 608 41.63 14.80 25.32
C GLU A 608 41.01 14.46 23.96
N GLU A 609 41.05 13.17 23.62
CA GLU A 609 40.43 12.67 22.40
C GLU A 609 38.91 12.85 22.46
N LYS A 610 38.33 13.57 21.49
CA LYS A 610 36.90 13.84 21.40
C LYS A 610 36.32 13.22 20.13
N ALA A 611 35.04 12.85 20.19
CA ALA A 611 34.30 12.33 19.06
C ALA A 611 33.67 13.48 18.25
N PHE A 612 33.92 13.50 16.94
CA PHE A 612 33.39 14.43 15.97
C PHE A 612 32.53 13.70 14.94
N ARG A 613 31.56 14.41 14.36
CA ARG A 613 30.73 13.94 13.25
C ARG A 613 30.67 15.00 12.15
N PHE A 614 30.37 14.61 10.92
CA PHE A 614 30.19 15.58 9.84
C PHE A 614 28.90 16.37 10.04
N GLY A 615 28.97 17.70 9.87
CA GLY A 615 27.81 18.58 10.02
C GLY A 615 26.65 18.23 9.09
N LEU A 616 26.91 17.69 7.89
CA LEU A 616 25.87 17.23 6.97
C LEU A 616 25.11 16.00 7.51
N GLU A 617 25.73 15.14 8.31
CA GLU A 617 25.01 14.05 8.96
C GLU A 617 24.06 14.59 10.04
N LYS A 618 24.37 15.75 10.65
CA LYS A 618 23.46 16.48 11.55
C LYS A 618 22.38 17.20 10.71
N GLY A 619 21.33 16.47 10.36
CA GLY A 619 20.10 17.02 9.77
C GLY A 619 19.90 16.84 8.26
N TRP A 620 20.95 16.47 7.49
CA TRP A 620 20.81 16.17 6.05
C TRP A 620 20.94 14.67 5.71
N SER A 621 21.17 13.81 6.71
CA SER A 621 21.34 12.36 6.53
C SER A 621 20.15 11.71 5.81
N TRP A 622 18.93 12.17 6.13
CA TRP A 622 17.70 11.75 5.47
C TRP A 622 17.80 12.03 3.97
N ARG A 623 18.01 13.31 3.60
CA ARG A 623 18.01 13.78 2.21
C ARG A 623 19.07 13.08 1.37
N LEU A 624 20.28 12.92 1.91
CA LEU A 624 21.41 12.27 1.21
C LEU A 624 21.12 10.84 0.79
N SER A 625 20.36 10.11 1.62
CA SER A 625 20.01 8.71 1.34
C SER A 625 18.69 8.57 0.61
N PHE A 626 17.78 9.54 0.73
CA PHE A 626 16.43 9.51 0.17
C PHE A 626 16.36 10.00 -1.28
N GLU A 627 17.02 11.13 -1.62
CA GLU A 627 16.80 11.82 -2.90
C GLU A 627 17.25 11.06 -4.15
N ASN A 628 18.14 10.08 -3.98
CA ASN A 628 18.68 9.28 -5.08
C ASN A 628 17.96 7.93 -5.24
N GLU A 629 16.96 7.65 -4.41
CA GLU A 629 16.23 6.39 -4.48
C GLU A 629 15.32 6.34 -5.73
N PRO A 630 15.13 5.16 -6.35
CA PRO A 630 14.46 5.05 -7.65
C PRO A 630 13.03 5.57 -7.69
N LEU A 631 12.23 5.31 -6.64
CA LEU A 631 10.80 5.62 -6.65
C LEU A 631 10.54 7.14 -6.69
N VAL A 632 11.25 7.91 -5.87
CA VAL A 632 11.07 9.37 -5.72
C VAL A 632 11.61 10.20 -6.90
N GLN A 633 12.11 9.53 -7.94
CA GLN A 633 12.36 10.17 -9.23
C GLN A 633 11.07 10.35 -10.04
N ARG A 634 9.98 9.63 -9.73
CA ARG A 634 8.71 9.71 -10.46
C ARG A 634 7.87 10.89 -9.96
N SER A 635 7.17 11.53 -10.89
CA SER A 635 6.37 12.73 -10.59
C SER A 635 5.10 12.40 -9.79
N TRP A 636 4.41 11.31 -10.12
CA TRP A 636 3.22 10.82 -9.42
C TRP A 636 3.48 10.57 -7.92
N VAL A 637 4.67 10.08 -7.59
CA VAL A 637 5.09 9.79 -6.21
C VAL A 637 5.08 11.03 -5.30
N VAL A 638 5.19 12.24 -5.86
CA VAL A 638 5.07 13.48 -5.07
C VAL A 638 3.68 13.59 -4.44
N GLN A 639 2.63 13.32 -5.22
CA GLN A 639 1.26 13.32 -4.73
C GLN A 639 1.03 12.18 -3.73
N GLU A 640 1.48 10.97 -4.08
CA GLU A 640 1.35 9.77 -3.24
C GLU A 640 1.99 9.97 -1.84
N ARG A 641 3.19 10.54 -1.80
CA ARG A 641 3.92 10.84 -0.56
C ARG A 641 3.23 11.93 0.26
N LEU A 642 2.92 13.07 -0.38
CA LEU A 642 2.49 14.28 0.33
C LEU A 642 1.04 14.22 0.81
N LEU A 643 0.16 13.50 0.11
CA LEU A 643 -1.24 13.37 0.50
C LEU A 643 -1.45 12.31 1.58
N ALA A 644 -0.64 11.24 1.58
CA ALA A 644 -0.71 10.22 2.62
C ALA A 644 -0.53 10.84 4.02
N PRO A 645 -1.32 10.48 5.06
CA PRO A 645 -1.10 10.99 6.41
C PRO A 645 0.24 10.56 7.01
N ARG A 646 0.65 9.33 6.67
CA ARG A 646 1.86 8.65 7.14
C ARG A 646 2.46 7.83 6.00
N THR A 647 3.78 7.77 5.90
CA THR A 647 4.47 6.97 4.90
C THR A 647 5.65 6.25 5.55
N LEU A 648 5.70 4.93 5.35
CA LEU A 648 6.84 4.10 5.71
C LEU A 648 7.62 3.79 4.44
N HIS A 649 8.83 4.30 4.34
CA HIS A 649 9.69 4.14 3.18
C HIS A 649 10.72 3.04 3.41
N PHE A 650 10.72 2.08 2.49
CA PHE A 650 11.68 1.00 2.41
C PHE A 650 12.76 1.35 1.40
N GLY A 651 13.78 2.09 1.86
CA GLY A 651 14.92 2.50 1.03
C GLY A 651 15.98 1.41 0.90
N SER A 652 16.78 1.49 -0.16
CA SER A 652 17.91 0.58 -0.37
C SER A 652 19.02 0.77 0.66
N LYS A 653 19.07 1.96 1.30
CA LYS A 653 20.10 2.33 2.28
C LYS A 653 19.63 2.28 3.73
N GLN A 654 18.40 2.73 4.01
CA GLN A 654 17.83 2.78 5.35
C GLN A 654 16.30 2.81 5.27
N LEU A 655 15.62 2.52 6.39
CA LEU A 655 14.20 2.79 6.56
C LEU A 655 13.97 4.26 6.92
N PHE A 656 12.83 4.78 6.46
CA PHE A 656 12.40 6.13 6.77
C PHE A 656 10.92 6.18 7.15
N TRP A 657 10.60 7.00 8.12
CA TRP A 657 9.23 7.28 8.57
C TRP A 657 8.90 8.75 8.38
N GLU A 658 7.80 9.04 7.70
CA GLU A 658 7.30 10.40 7.52
C GLU A 658 5.82 10.48 7.93
N CYS A 659 5.49 11.44 8.78
CA CYS A 659 4.11 11.82 9.06
C CYS A 659 3.97 13.34 9.09
N ARG A 660 2.76 13.82 9.34
CA ARG A 660 2.47 15.24 9.51
C ARG A 660 3.24 15.88 10.68
N GLU A 661 3.74 15.12 11.64
CA GLU A 661 4.38 15.69 12.83
C GLU A 661 5.91 15.57 12.81
N ALA A 662 6.46 14.56 12.14
CA ALA A 662 7.88 14.26 12.17
C ALA A 662 8.35 13.45 10.95
N SER A 663 9.65 13.58 10.67
CA SER A 663 10.41 12.74 9.74
C SER A 663 11.58 12.12 10.51
N CYS A 664 11.68 10.79 10.52
CA CYS A 664 12.69 9.99 11.25
C CYS A 664 13.33 8.90 10.37
N CYS A 665 14.65 8.76 10.38
CA CYS A 665 15.34 7.68 9.67
C CYS A 665 16.18 6.83 10.63
N GLU A 666 16.72 5.70 10.19
CA GLU A 666 17.51 4.81 11.06
C GLU A 666 18.70 5.52 11.74
N MET A 667 19.32 6.49 11.06
CA MET A 667 20.39 7.31 11.64
C MET A 667 19.88 8.32 12.69
N HIS A 668 18.62 8.75 12.58
CA HIS A 668 17.98 9.75 13.45
C HIS A 668 16.55 9.30 13.82
N PRO A 669 16.40 8.29 14.70
CA PRO A 669 15.11 7.65 14.97
C PRO A 669 14.15 8.56 15.76
N GLN A 670 14.69 9.54 16.50
CA GLN A 670 13.90 10.50 17.29
C GLN A 670 13.47 11.73 16.48
N GLY A 671 13.84 11.81 15.20
CA GLY A 671 13.55 12.93 14.32
C GLY A 671 14.81 13.55 13.72
N VAL A 672 14.74 13.97 12.45
CA VAL A 672 15.87 14.53 11.70
C VAL A 672 16.15 16.00 12.08
N TYR A 673 15.25 16.68 12.77
CA TYR A 673 15.34 18.13 13.05
C TYR A 673 16.18 18.44 14.31
N CYS A 674 17.45 18.85 14.13
CA CYS A 674 18.21 19.62 15.14
C CYS A 674 19.15 20.65 14.48
N PHE A 675 18.59 21.69 13.86
CA PHE A 675 19.34 22.92 13.58
C PHE A 675 19.08 23.93 14.72
N GLN A 676 19.84 23.83 15.80
CA GLN A 676 20.13 25.01 16.63
C GLN A 676 21.38 25.65 16.03
N TYR A 677 21.22 26.87 15.51
CA TYR A 677 22.31 27.75 15.09
C TYR A 677 22.92 28.48 16.31
N GLU A 678 22.86 27.85 17.49
CA GLU A 678 23.31 28.42 18.76
C GLU A 678 24.39 27.52 19.37
N ASP A 679 25.49 27.38 18.64
CA ASP A 679 26.78 27.31 19.31
C ASP A 679 27.11 28.76 19.71
N ASP A 680 26.64 29.20 20.90
CA ASP A 680 27.29 30.25 21.74
C ASP A 680 26.44 30.73 22.95
N ILE A 681 25.49 29.97 23.49
CA ILE A 681 25.01 30.23 24.85
C ILE A 681 24.99 28.94 25.66
N GLU A 682 25.98 28.81 26.53
CA GLU A 682 25.88 28.00 27.74
C GLU A 682 24.66 28.48 28.55
N ASP A 683 23.46 27.96 28.27
CA ASP A 683 22.46 27.87 29.32
C ASP A 683 21.36 26.83 29.04
N ASP A 684 21.15 26.04 30.08
CA ASP A 684 19.94 25.31 30.41
C ASP A 684 19.43 24.17 29.49
N ARG A 685 19.77 22.93 29.89
CA ARG A 685 19.19 21.66 29.43
C ARG A 685 17.70 21.48 29.80
N THR A 686 16.94 22.55 30.01
CA THR A 686 15.52 22.47 30.39
C THR A 686 14.56 23.40 29.63
N GLN A 687 14.92 23.88 28.43
CA GLN A 687 13.93 24.56 27.58
C GLN A 687 13.29 23.62 26.56
N LYS A 688 12.09 23.21 26.96
CA LYS A 688 11.01 22.60 26.20
C LYS A 688 11.09 22.94 24.71
N ALA A 689 10.90 21.89 23.90
CA ALA A 689 10.27 22.02 22.60
C ALA A 689 9.03 22.91 22.75
N ASP A 690 9.16 24.18 22.39
CA ASP A 690 8.05 25.13 22.39
C ASP A 690 7.17 24.75 21.18
N ARG A 691 6.37 23.72 21.43
CA ARG A 691 5.25 23.26 20.61
C ARG A 691 4.07 24.18 20.93
N ASN A 692 3.66 25.03 19.98
CA ASN A 692 2.28 25.53 19.96
C ASN A 692 1.84 26.02 18.55
N PRO A 693 0.54 26.00 18.17
CA PRO A 693 -0.24 24.78 17.93
C PRO A 693 -1.29 24.92 16.79
N ASP A 694 -1.05 25.55 15.62
CA ASP A 694 -2.12 25.73 14.62
C ASP A 694 -1.77 25.18 13.22
N HIS A 695 -1.78 23.84 13.10
CA HIS A 695 -1.59 23.12 11.85
C HIS A 695 -2.91 22.71 11.20
N PRO A 696 -3.03 22.86 9.86
CA PRO A 696 -3.90 21.94 9.15
C PRO A 696 -3.29 21.22 7.95
N PHE A 697 -2.23 21.69 7.27
CA PHE A 697 -1.59 20.88 6.21
C PHE A 697 -0.08 21.11 6.10
N LEU A 698 0.71 20.23 6.72
CA LEU A 698 2.14 20.06 6.49
C LEU A 698 2.35 19.30 5.17
N TRP A 699 3.11 19.84 4.22
CA TRP A 699 3.33 19.14 2.94
C TRP A 699 4.76 18.60 2.78
N LYS A 700 5.35 17.73 3.60
CA LYS A 700 4.93 16.97 4.79
C LYS A 700 5.98 17.22 5.89
N GLN A 701 6.20 18.51 6.14
CA GLN A 701 7.42 19.20 6.63
C GLN A 701 8.34 19.76 5.51
N LEU A 702 7.77 19.80 4.29
CA LEU A 702 8.14 20.48 3.04
C LEU A 702 9.47 20.10 2.39
N LEU A 703 9.66 18.78 2.24
CA LEU A 703 10.81 18.13 1.57
C LEU A 703 12.18 18.55 2.16
N ASP A 704 12.07 19.00 3.42
CA ASP A 704 12.89 18.80 4.61
C ASP A 704 14.14 19.68 4.82
N ALA A 705 14.05 20.95 4.41
CA ALA A 705 15.10 21.94 4.64
C ALA A 705 15.07 22.65 6.03
N PRO A 706 16.25 22.96 6.60
CA PRO A 706 16.50 24.05 7.54
C PRO A 706 16.73 25.35 6.73
N ASP A 707 15.65 26.10 6.52
CA ASP A 707 15.58 27.50 6.05
C ASP A 707 14.12 27.74 5.63
N ARG A 708 13.17 27.41 6.51
CA ARG A 708 11.75 27.65 6.23
C ARG A 708 11.57 29.15 6.10
N MET A 709 11.25 29.59 4.88
CA MET A 709 10.71 30.92 4.68
C MET A 709 9.34 30.94 5.34
N HIS A 710 9.31 31.46 6.56
CA HIS A 710 8.09 31.68 7.31
C HIS A 710 7.50 33.01 6.88
N ALA A 711 6.33 32.94 6.24
CA ALA A 711 5.44 34.08 6.19
C ALA A 711 4.74 34.18 7.55
N GLY A 712 4.62 35.39 8.10
CA GLY A 712 3.85 35.62 9.34
C GLY A 712 2.35 35.38 9.17
N ASP A 713 1.87 35.21 7.93
CA ASP A 713 0.48 34.98 7.56
C ASP A 713 0.31 33.60 6.91
N GLN A 714 -0.63 32.80 7.43
CA GLN A 714 -0.89 31.44 6.95
C GLN A 714 -1.33 31.40 5.48
N TYR A 715 -2.04 32.44 5.02
CA TYR A 715 -2.47 32.54 3.63
C TYR A 715 -1.28 32.68 2.68
N GLU A 716 -0.31 33.53 3.06
CA GLU A 716 0.92 33.73 2.29
C GLU A 716 1.86 32.53 2.34
N GLN A 717 1.86 31.80 3.45
CA GLN A 717 2.66 30.58 3.59
C GLN A 717 2.30 29.53 2.53
N LEU A 718 1.01 29.35 2.21
CA LEU A 718 0.57 28.36 1.23
C LEU A 718 1.18 28.57 -0.17
N PHE A 719 1.38 29.81 -0.60
CA PHE A 719 2.04 30.08 -1.89
C PHE A 719 3.54 29.80 -1.85
N THR A 720 4.19 30.07 -0.70
CA THR A 720 5.59 29.71 -0.48
C THR A 720 5.77 28.20 -0.52
N ASP A 721 4.84 27.47 0.09
CA ASP A 721 4.82 26.02 0.13
C ASP A 721 4.60 25.43 -1.27
N TRP A 722 3.63 25.97 -2.01
CA TRP A 722 3.35 25.57 -3.40
C TRP A 722 4.56 25.73 -4.32
N ASN A 723 5.28 26.85 -4.23
CA ASN A 723 6.46 27.10 -5.05
C ASN A 723 7.56 26.06 -4.77
N SER A 724 7.72 25.66 -3.51
CA SER A 724 8.71 24.66 -3.11
C SER A 724 8.34 23.27 -3.63
N ILE A 725 7.07 22.86 -3.51
CA ILE A 725 6.57 21.62 -4.14
C ILE A 725 6.81 21.66 -5.63
N THR A 726 6.43 22.76 -6.28
CA THR A 726 6.51 22.87 -7.74
C THR A 726 7.95 22.76 -8.23
N ASN A 727 8.90 23.40 -7.55
CA ASN A 727 10.33 23.27 -7.84
C ASN A 727 10.81 21.82 -7.73
N TYR A 728 10.40 21.10 -6.68
CA TYR A 728 10.76 19.70 -6.49
C TYR A 728 10.11 18.77 -7.52
N TYR A 729 8.82 18.98 -7.79
CA TYR A 729 8.00 18.21 -8.72
C TYR A 729 8.49 18.36 -10.16
N ALA A 730 8.82 19.58 -10.60
CA ALA A 730 9.16 19.84 -11.99
C ALA A 730 10.40 19.07 -12.47
N SER A 731 11.32 18.76 -11.56
CA SER A 731 12.52 17.96 -11.84
C SER A 731 12.30 16.45 -11.83
N ARG A 732 11.08 15.98 -11.50
CA ARG A 732 10.75 14.55 -11.51
C ARG A 732 10.40 14.08 -12.92
N GLN A 733 10.55 12.78 -13.13
CA GLN A 733 10.34 12.08 -14.39
C GLN A 733 8.87 11.69 -14.55
N LEU A 734 8.38 11.75 -15.79
CA LEU A 734 7.05 11.29 -16.17
C LEU A 734 7.17 10.11 -17.13
N THR A 735 6.33 9.11 -16.95
CA THR A 735 6.15 8.03 -17.94
C THR A 735 5.29 8.52 -19.11
N VAL A 736 4.20 9.23 -18.79
CA VAL A 736 3.29 9.84 -19.77
C VAL A 736 3.45 11.36 -19.68
N ALA A 737 3.87 12.00 -20.77
CA ALA A 737 4.25 13.41 -20.77
C ALA A 737 3.10 14.35 -20.40
N ASN A 738 1.85 14.01 -20.74
CA ASN A 738 0.67 14.86 -20.53
C ASN A 738 0.17 14.86 -19.07
N ASP A 739 0.59 13.89 -18.26
CA ASP A 739 0.19 13.78 -16.84
C ASP A 739 0.77 14.89 -15.94
N LYS A 740 1.59 15.81 -16.47
CA LYS A 740 2.34 16.81 -15.66
C LYS A 740 1.46 17.65 -14.73
N LEU A 741 0.25 18.02 -15.16
CA LEU A 741 -0.69 18.78 -14.33
C LEU A 741 -1.62 17.86 -13.55
N VAL A 742 -2.06 16.75 -14.15
CA VAL A 742 -2.94 15.76 -13.52
C VAL A 742 -2.29 15.17 -12.27
N ALA A 743 -1.00 14.85 -12.32
CA ALA A 743 -0.26 14.30 -11.19
C ALA A 743 -0.03 15.29 -10.02
N LEU A 744 -0.46 16.55 -10.14
CA LEU A 744 -0.48 17.55 -9.07
C LEU A 744 -1.89 18.03 -8.71
N SER A 745 -2.93 17.62 -9.45
CA SER A 745 -4.27 18.19 -9.31
C SER A 745 -4.83 17.98 -7.91
N GLY A 746 -4.56 16.83 -7.28
CA GLY A 746 -4.96 16.52 -5.92
C GLY A 746 -4.39 17.50 -4.89
N LEU A 747 -3.09 17.82 -5.01
CA LEU A 747 -2.44 18.82 -4.16
C LEU A 747 -2.99 20.22 -4.42
N ALA A 748 -3.24 20.58 -5.69
CA ALA A 748 -3.84 21.87 -6.05
C ALA A 748 -5.26 22.02 -5.48
N ASN A 749 -6.07 20.96 -5.52
CA ASN A 749 -7.42 20.94 -4.95
C ASN A 749 -7.42 21.14 -3.43
N ASN A 750 -6.47 20.52 -2.72
CA ASN A 750 -6.30 20.72 -1.27
C ASN A 750 -5.91 22.14 -0.93
N MET A 751 -4.96 22.71 -1.69
CA MET A 751 -4.56 24.10 -1.54
C MET A 751 -5.73 25.04 -1.77
N LYS A 752 -6.50 24.84 -2.84
CA LYS A 752 -7.69 25.63 -3.17
C LYS A 752 -8.70 25.62 -2.03
N ALA A 753 -9.00 24.43 -1.49
CA ALA A 753 -9.91 24.28 -0.36
C ALA A 753 -9.39 25.00 0.89
N ARG A 754 -8.08 24.94 1.16
CA ARG A 754 -7.47 25.63 2.31
C ARG A 754 -7.44 27.15 2.13
N LEU A 755 -7.14 27.66 0.94
CA LEU A 755 -7.21 29.09 0.62
C LEU A 755 -8.63 29.62 0.86
N GLN A 756 -9.65 28.90 0.37
CA GLN A 756 -11.05 29.25 0.57
C GLN A 756 -11.46 29.32 2.06
N GLN A 757 -10.91 28.44 2.89
CA GLN A 757 -11.14 28.47 4.35
C GLN A 757 -10.49 29.69 5.01
N LEU A 758 -9.26 30.03 4.61
CA LEU A 758 -8.50 31.14 5.19
C LEU A 758 -9.03 32.51 4.75
N ARG A 759 -9.39 32.64 3.47
CA ARG A 759 -9.91 33.87 2.86
C ARG A 759 -10.96 33.54 1.83
N PRO A 760 -12.26 33.56 2.17
CA PRO A 760 -13.31 33.25 1.20
C PRO A 760 -13.27 34.17 -0.03
N GLY A 761 -13.18 33.58 -1.22
CA GLY A 761 -13.12 34.34 -2.47
C GLY A 761 -12.70 33.47 -3.66
N PRO A 762 -12.67 34.02 -4.88
CA PRO A 762 -12.22 33.26 -6.04
C PRO A 762 -10.70 33.00 -5.97
N HIS A 763 -10.32 31.74 -5.79
CA HIS A 763 -8.93 31.27 -5.91
C HIS A 763 -8.76 30.49 -7.20
N ARG A 764 -8.10 31.11 -8.20
CA ARG A 764 -7.97 30.54 -9.55
C ARG A 764 -6.60 29.89 -9.75
N TYR A 765 -6.64 28.60 -10.08
CA TYR A 765 -5.48 27.82 -10.48
C TYR A 765 -5.28 27.88 -12.00
N LEU A 766 -4.08 28.26 -12.42
CA LEU A 766 -3.71 28.60 -13.79
C LEU A 766 -2.55 27.70 -14.23
N ALA A 767 -2.86 26.46 -14.59
CA ALA A 767 -1.90 25.48 -15.12
C ALA A 767 -0.58 25.41 -14.31
N GLY A 768 -0.67 25.20 -12.99
CA GLY A 768 0.51 25.13 -12.11
C GLY A 768 0.87 26.43 -11.39
N LEU A 769 0.19 27.55 -11.69
CA LEU A 769 0.37 28.85 -11.04
C LEU A 769 -0.92 29.30 -10.34
N TRP A 770 -0.80 30.18 -9.35
CA TRP A 770 -1.95 30.80 -8.68
C TRP A 770 -2.11 32.25 -9.10
N GLU A 771 -3.34 32.66 -9.43
CA GLU A 771 -3.63 33.99 -9.97
C GLU A 771 -3.21 35.13 -9.01
N GLU A 772 -3.32 34.90 -7.71
CA GLU A 772 -3.02 35.84 -6.63
C GLU A 772 -1.54 36.22 -6.58
N LYS A 773 -0.66 35.28 -6.96
CA LYS A 773 0.79 35.48 -6.99
C LYS A 773 1.36 35.44 -8.41
N LEU A 774 0.51 35.56 -9.43
CA LEU A 774 0.89 35.37 -10.84
C LEU A 774 2.06 36.25 -11.27
N MET A 775 2.08 37.54 -10.92
CA MET A 775 3.17 38.44 -11.33
C MET A 775 4.52 38.07 -10.68
N ASN A 776 4.49 37.43 -9.51
CA ASN A 776 5.69 37.01 -8.79
C ASN A 776 6.17 35.63 -9.28
N THR A 777 5.25 34.75 -9.67
CA THR A 777 5.57 33.38 -10.06
C THR A 777 5.81 33.22 -11.55
N ILE A 778 5.25 34.07 -12.41
CA ILE A 778 5.46 33.99 -13.86
C ILE A 778 6.91 34.25 -14.28
N VAL A 779 7.70 34.94 -13.44
CA VAL A 779 9.14 35.17 -13.68
C VAL A 779 10.02 34.01 -13.21
N TRP A 780 9.47 32.79 -13.15
CA TRP A 780 10.24 31.56 -12.93
C TRP A 780 11.39 31.42 -13.95
N ASN A 781 12.45 30.68 -13.62
CA ASN A 781 13.50 30.31 -14.58
C ASN A 781 13.94 28.86 -14.38
N VAL A 782 14.85 28.40 -15.25
CA VAL A 782 15.42 27.05 -15.18
C VAL A 782 16.84 27.09 -14.61
N VAL A 783 17.17 26.13 -13.75
CA VAL A 783 18.52 25.98 -13.16
C VAL A 783 19.50 25.43 -14.19
N ALA A 784 19.02 24.61 -15.13
CA ALA A 784 19.78 24.10 -16.26
C ALA A 784 18.86 24.09 -17.50
N PRO A 785 19.40 24.04 -18.74
CA PRO A 785 18.55 24.01 -19.92
C PRO A 785 17.52 22.88 -19.83
N ALA A 786 16.23 23.25 -19.85
CA ALA A 786 15.13 22.29 -19.78
C ALA A 786 14.83 21.72 -21.17
N ARG A 787 13.94 20.71 -21.20
CA ARG A 787 13.41 20.15 -22.44
C ARG A 787 11.96 20.57 -22.59
N ARG A 788 11.56 20.97 -23.79
CA ARG A 788 10.15 21.24 -24.10
C ARG A 788 9.44 19.91 -24.36
N ALA A 789 8.22 19.79 -23.87
CA ALA A 789 7.39 18.63 -24.20
C ALA A 789 7.12 18.60 -25.71
N LEU A 790 7.20 17.41 -26.32
CA LEU A 790 6.95 17.23 -27.76
C LEU A 790 5.48 17.47 -28.12
N GLN A 791 4.57 17.11 -27.22
CA GLN A 791 3.14 17.36 -27.34
C GLN A 791 2.75 18.55 -26.47
N TYR A 792 1.72 19.28 -26.90
CA TYR A 792 1.15 20.34 -26.10
C TYR A 792 0.52 19.74 -24.83
N ARG A 793 0.89 20.29 -23.67
CA ARG A 793 0.29 19.94 -22.37
C ARG A 793 0.05 21.13 -21.45
N ALA A 794 0.61 22.28 -21.78
CA ALA A 794 0.46 23.53 -21.02
C ALA A 794 0.90 24.74 -21.87
N PRO A 795 0.33 25.94 -21.61
CA PRO A 795 0.76 27.19 -22.24
C PRO A 795 2.23 27.52 -21.99
N SER A 796 2.87 28.30 -22.87
CA SER A 796 4.31 28.57 -22.74
C SER A 796 4.67 29.41 -21.51
N TRP A 797 3.72 30.18 -20.97
CA TRP A 797 3.91 30.95 -19.73
C TRP A 797 3.84 30.07 -18.46
N SER A 798 3.25 28.87 -18.56
CA SER A 798 3.26 27.88 -17.48
C SER A 798 4.57 27.10 -17.50
N TRP A 799 5.14 26.86 -16.32
CA TRP A 799 6.32 26.02 -16.17
C TRP A 799 6.07 24.56 -16.58
N ALA A 800 4.81 24.11 -16.56
CA ALA A 800 4.44 22.74 -16.89
C ALA A 800 4.70 22.40 -18.36
N CYS A 801 4.94 23.39 -19.25
CA CYS A 801 5.32 23.13 -20.63
C CYS A 801 6.74 22.55 -20.80
N LEU A 802 7.52 22.46 -19.71
CA LEU A 802 8.90 22.01 -19.69
C LEU A 802 9.13 20.81 -18.75
N ASP A 803 10.15 20.03 -19.06
CA ASP A 803 10.76 19.04 -18.18
C ASP A 803 12.17 19.50 -17.79
N GLY A 804 12.36 19.80 -16.50
CA GLY A 804 13.63 20.29 -15.98
C GLY A 804 13.56 20.88 -14.57
N HIS A 805 14.72 21.25 -14.03
CA HIS A 805 14.83 21.87 -12.73
C HIS A 805 14.44 23.35 -12.79
N LEU A 806 13.41 23.72 -12.05
CA LEU A 806 12.91 25.08 -11.97
C LEU A 806 13.49 25.85 -10.79
N ASN A 807 13.41 27.17 -10.90
CA ASN A 807 13.57 28.10 -9.81
C ASN A 807 12.43 29.14 -9.88
N ILE A 808 11.37 28.86 -9.12
CA ILE A 808 10.22 29.76 -8.91
C ILE A 808 10.47 30.68 -7.70
N SER A 809 11.49 30.37 -6.89
CA SER A 809 11.87 30.99 -5.61
C SER A 809 12.46 32.42 -5.70
N GLY A 810 12.35 33.07 -6.87
CA GLY A 810 12.81 34.46 -7.10
C GLY A 810 11.76 35.54 -6.84
N GLY A 811 10.57 35.18 -6.33
CA GLY A 811 9.51 36.15 -6.05
C GLY A 811 9.81 36.98 -4.81
N CYS A 812 10.15 38.25 -5.01
CA CYS A 812 9.58 39.38 -4.28
C CYS A 812 9.20 39.09 -2.82
N LYS A 813 10.14 39.25 -1.87
CA LYS A 813 9.76 39.32 -0.45
C LYS A 813 8.75 40.47 -0.32
N ASP A 814 7.53 40.18 0.10
CA ASP A 814 6.37 41.09 0.03
C ASP A 814 6.57 42.43 0.75
N LYS A 815 7.65 42.61 1.52
CA LYS A 815 7.93 43.88 2.20
C LYS A 815 8.29 45.02 1.23
N GLU A 816 8.93 44.76 0.07
CA GLU A 816 9.27 45.82 -0.91
C GLU A 816 9.38 45.33 -2.37
N THR A 817 8.26 45.34 -3.10
CA THR A 817 8.20 44.99 -4.53
C THR A 817 7.49 46.07 -5.34
N ILE A 818 7.98 46.33 -6.55
CA ILE A 818 7.34 47.18 -7.56
C ILE A 818 6.90 46.29 -8.72
N SER A 819 5.61 46.30 -9.02
CA SER A 819 5.11 45.72 -10.28
C SER A 819 5.06 46.79 -11.35
N PHE A 820 5.61 46.47 -12.52
CA PHE A 820 5.55 47.31 -13.72
C PHE A 820 4.55 46.78 -14.75
N THR A 821 4.23 45.49 -14.65
CA THR A 821 3.26 44.81 -15.51
C THR A 821 2.02 44.47 -14.70
N SER A 822 0.88 44.45 -15.38
CA SER A 822 -0.41 44.02 -14.83
C SER A 822 -1.07 42.99 -15.74
N LYS A 823 -1.83 42.08 -15.14
CA LYS A 823 -2.67 41.10 -15.83
C LYS A 823 -3.92 41.78 -16.39
N VAL A 824 -4.16 41.66 -17.70
CA VAL A 824 -5.37 42.16 -18.37
C VAL A 824 -6.45 41.08 -18.38
N SER A 825 -6.14 39.90 -18.92
CA SER A 825 -7.04 38.76 -18.98
C SER A 825 -6.26 37.44 -18.91
N VAL A 826 -6.95 36.37 -18.50
CA VAL A 826 -6.44 35.00 -18.54
C VAL A 826 -7.59 34.09 -18.97
N ASP A 827 -7.46 33.55 -20.16
CA ASP A 827 -8.42 32.64 -20.76
C ASP A 827 -7.82 31.23 -20.75
N MET A 828 -8.47 30.30 -20.06
CA MET A 828 -8.02 28.90 -19.93
C MET A 828 -9.05 27.96 -20.54
N THR A 829 -8.57 26.95 -21.25
CA THR A 829 -9.38 25.84 -21.76
C THR A 829 -8.90 24.54 -21.13
N TYR A 830 -9.77 23.87 -20.40
CA TYR A 830 -9.48 22.61 -19.70
C TYR A 830 -10.04 21.44 -20.49
N LEU A 831 -9.30 20.33 -20.54
CA LEU A 831 -9.75 19.11 -21.24
C LEU A 831 -10.82 18.37 -20.41
N GLY A 832 -10.70 18.43 -19.08
CA GLY A 832 -11.64 17.83 -18.13
C GLY A 832 -12.59 18.83 -17.47
N LYS A 833 -13.41 18.34 -16.54
CA LYS A 833 -14.30 19.18 -15.71
C LYS A 833 -13.55 19.93 -14.60
N GLU A 834 -12.35 19.48 -14.25
CA GLU A 834 -11.55 20.05 -13.17
C GLU A 834 -10.60 21.14 -13.68
N ASP A 835 -10.61 22.30 -13.02
CA ASP A 835 -9.75 23.43 -13.36
C ASP A 835 -8.30 23.30 -12.84
N THR A 836 -7.98 22.17 -12.22
CA THR A 836 -6.65 21.79 -11.69
C THR A 836 -5.95 20.69 -12.47
N GLY A 837 -6.63 20.08 -13.45
CA GLY A 837 -6.13 18.98 -14.27
C GLY A 837 -5.51 19.42 -15.60
N GLU A 838 -5.70 18.60 -16.63
CA GLU A 838 -5.16 18.80 -17.98
C GLU A 838 -5.80 19.98 -18.72
N VAL A 839 -4.99 20.66 -19.54
CA VAL A 839 -5.38 21.87 -20.28
C VAL A 839 -5.21 21.69 -21.78
N GLU A 840 -6.19 22.18 -22.56
CA GLU A 840 -6.12 22.24 -24.03
C GLU A 840 -5.47 23.53 -24.53
N GLY A 841 -5.53 24.59 -23.72
CA GLY A 841 -5.13 25.93 -24.14
C GLY A 841 -5.08 26.92 -22.98
N GLY A 842 -4.32 28.00 -23.16
CA GLY A 842 -4.33 29.09 -22.20
C GLY A 842 -3.65 30.35 -22.74
N VAL A 843 -4.36 31.46 -22.73
CA VAL A 843 -3.85 32.76 -23.19
C VAL A 843 -3.79 33.72 -22.01
N LEU A 844 -2.60 34.25 -21.75
CA LEU A 844 -2.36 35.26 -20.73
C LEU A 844 -2.05 36.60 -21.38
N THR A 845 -2.93 37.59 -21.20
CA THR A 845 -2.69 38.95 -21.70
C THR A 845 -2.16 39.85 -20.59
N LEU A 846 -0.99 40.44 -20.83
CA LEU A 846 -0.30 41.34 -19.90
C LEU A 846 -0.20 42.74 -20.50
N ALA A 847 -0.34 43.77 -19.66
CA ALA A 847 -0.06 45.16 -20.01
C ALA A 847 1.15 45.67 -19.23
N GLY A 848 2.17 46.16 -19.93
CA GLY A 848 3.37 46.67 -19.29
C GLY A 848 4.42 47.26 -20.23
N PRO A 849 5.53 47.74 -19.67
CA PRO A 849 6.65 48.32 -20.43
C PRO A 849 7.36 47.25 -21.26
N CYS A 850 7.35 47.44 -22.57
CA CYS A 850 7.93 46.53 -23.55
C CYS A 850 9.03 47.19 -24.40
N ALA A 851 10.09 46.43 -24.67
CA ALA A 851 11.19 46.86 -25.53
C ALA A 851 11.70 45.69 -26.40
N SER A 852 12.20 45.99 -27.59
CA SER A 852 12.91 45.00 -28.40
C SER A 852 14.35 44.88 -27.91
N VAL A 853 14.84 43.66 -27.74
CA VAL A 853 16.21 43.40 -27.29
C VAL A 853 17.00 42.66 -28.35
N MET A 854 18.23 43.10 -28.57
CA MET A 854 19.24 42.40 -29.36
C MET A 854 20.17 41.68 -28.40
N ILE A 855 20.40 40.39 -28.65
CA ILE A 855 21.04 39.46 -27.71
C ILE A 855 22.40 39.07 -28.28
N GLU A 856 23.40 38.94 -27.40
CA GLU A 856 24.74 38.49 -27.79
C GLU A 856 24.73 37.01 -28.19
N ASN A 857 25.49 36.65 -29.23
CA ASN A 857 25.59 35.27 -29.69
C ASN A 857 26.46 34.41 -28.77
N GLU A 858 27.48 35.02 -28.17
CA GLU A 858 28.40 34.34 -27.25
C GLU A 858 27.87 34.33 -25.82
N SER A 859 28.11 33.23 -25.12
CA SER A 859 27.91 33.19 -23.67
C SER A 859 28.95 34.08 -22.98
N GLY A 860 28.53 34.89 -22.00
CA GLY A 860 29.44 35.73 -21.22
C GLY A 860 30.63 34.97 -20.62
N ARG A 861 31.80 35.63 -20.51
CA ARG A 861 33.13 35.06 -20.19
C ARG A 861 33.28 34.41 -18.80
N HIS A 862 32.25 34.38 -17.97
CA HIS A 862 32.24 33.80 -16.62
C HIS A 862 30.88 33.13 -16.32
N ARG A 863 30.61 31.93 -16.84
CA ARG A 863 29.25 31.36 -16.74
C ARG A 863 29.13 29.94 -16.22
N MET A 864 28.04 29.77 -15.47
CA MET A 864 27.59 28.56 -14.80
C MET A 864 26.62 27.73 -15.67
N PHE A 865 25.95 28.33 -16.68
CA PHE A 865 24.90 27.67 -17.49
C PHE A 865 24.97 27.97 -19.01
N LYS A 866 24.68 26.95 -19.85
CA LYS A 866 24.82 26.98 -21.33
C LYS A 866 23.77 27.83 -22.07
N ASN A 867 22.57 27.95 -21.51
CA ASN A 867 21.39 28.67 -22.01
C ASN A 867 21.36 30.16 -21.62
N GLU A 868 22.40 30.65 -20.97
CA GLU A 868 22.46 32.05 -20.54
C GLU A 868 22.96 32.95 -21.69
N ARG A 869 22.44 34.18 -21.86
CA ARG A 869 22.90 35.24 -22.80
C ARG A 869 22.85 36.63 -22.17
N ASN A 870 23.58 37.59 -22.73
CA ASN A 870 23.50 39.00 -22.32
C ASN A 870 22.78 39.81 -23.38
N VAL A 871 22.10 40.87 -22.97
CA VAL A 871 21.51 41.83 -23.90
C VAL A 871 22.57 42.81 -24.38
N ARG A 872 22.77 42.86 -25.70
CA ARG A 872 23.66 43.80 -26.37
C ARG A 872 23.04 45.19 -26.54
N ARG A 873 21.73 45.27 -26.77
CA ARG A 873 21.03 46.54 -27.03
C ARG A 873 19.55 46.43 -26.70
N ILE A 874 18.98 47.50 -26.15
CA ILE A 874 17.54 47.65 -25.89
C ILE A 874 16.98 48.80 -26.73
N GLN A 875 15.88 48.56 -27.42
CA GLN A 875 15.23 49.50 -28.33
C GLN A 875 13.73 49.65 -28.01
N SER A 876 13.21 50.88 -28.05
CA SER A 876 11.78 51.19 -27.97
C SER A 876 11.40 52.11 -29.13
N ASP A 877 10.31 51.80 -29.84
CA ASP A 877 9.79 52.58 -30.98
C ASP A 877 10.85 53.05 -31.99
N ARG A 878 11.82 52.15 -32.26
CA ARG A 878 12.98 52.34 -33.17
C ARG A 878 14.08 53.29 -32.68
N SER A 879 14.01 53.76 -31.44
CA SER A 879 15.09 54.47 -30.73
C SER A 879 15.93 53.52 -29.87
N ASN A 880 17.25 53.71 -29.83
CA ASN A 880 18.13 52.97 -28.93
C ASN A 880 18.05 53.61 -27.53
N LEU A 881 17.65 52.82 -26.53
CA LEU A 881 17.56 53.27 -25.14
C LEU A 881 18.84 52.98 -24.36
N TYR A 882 19.36 51.75 -24.52
CA TYR A 882 20.54 51.28 -23.81
C TYR A 882 21.42 50.48 -24.76
N GLU A 883 22.73 50.77 -24.76
CA GLU A 883 23.72 50.03 -25.53
C GLU A 883 24.70 49.28 -24.61
N LYS A 884 25.02 48.04 -25.01
CA LYS A 884 26.09 47.19 -24.48
C LYS A 884 26.21 47.22 -22.95
N ASP A 885 27.27 47.86 -22.44
CA ASP A 885 27.66 47.86 -21.04
C ASP A 885 26.68 48.62 -20.12
N GLU A 886 25.72 49.37 -20.69
CA GLU A 886 24.65 50.07 -19.97
C GLU A 886 23.38 49.23 -19.79
N ALA A 887 23.15 48.27 -20.70
CA ALA A 887 21.97 47.41 -20.66
C ALA A 887 22.02 46.48 -19.44
N LYS A 888 23.17 45.84 -19.17
CA LYS A 888 23.41 44.95 -18.01
C LYS A 888 22.26 43.97 -17.71
N VAL A 889 21.53 43.52 -18.74
CA VAL A 889 20.44 42.54 -18.60
C VAL A 889 20.98 41.16 -18.94
N ARG A 890 20.76 40.23 -18.02
CA ARG A 890 21.06 38.80 -18.17
C ARG A 890 19.80 38.06 -18.58
N ILE A 891 19.90 37.17 -19.56
CA ILE A 891 18.80 36.30 -20.00
C ILE A 891 19.17 34.85 -19.69
N ILE A 892 18.22 34.11 -19.12
CA ILE A 892 18.24 32.65 -19.03
C ILE A 892 17.12 32.14 -19.93
N PHE A 893 17.49 31.50 -21.05
CA PHE A 893 16.53 30.86 -21.95
C PHE A 893 16.01 29.56 -21.34
N ASP A 894 14.74 29.24 -21.54
CA ASP A 894 14.11 28.04 -20.99
C ASP A 894 14.74 26.76 -21.60
N THR A 895 15.02 26.76 -22.91
CA THR A 895 15.67 25.65 -23.63
C THR A 895 16.85 26.15 -24.48
N LEU A 896 17.69 25.23 -24.98
CA LEU A 896 18.74 25.57 -25.95
C LEU A 896 18.17 25.89 -27.35
N GLU A 897 16.99 25.36 -27.68
CA GLU A 897 16.30 25.61 -28.95
C GLU A 897 15.68 27.01 -29.00
N ASP A 898 15.43 27.62 -27.84
CA ASP A 898 14.86 28.97 -27.70
C ASP A 898 15.91 30.09 -27.87
N LEU A 899 17.19 29.75 -28.05
CA LEU A 899 18.25 30.74 -28.27
C LEU A 899 17.96 31.57 -29.54
N THR A 900 17.95 32.90 -29.38
CA THR A 900 17.69 33.85 -30.46
C THR A 900 18.56 35.10 -30.33
N GLU A 901 18.82 35.76 -31.45
CA GLU A 901 19.53 37.04 -31.51
C GLU A 901 18.62 38.25 -31.22
N LYS A 902 17.29 38.06 -31.30
CA LYS A 902 16.30 39.11 -31.10
C LYS A 902 15.04 38.58 -30.43
N ALA A 903 14.53 39.34 -29.47
CA ALA A 903 13.27 39.04 -28.78
C ALA A 903 12.54 40.31 -28.32
N LEU A 904 11.32 40.14 -27.83
CA LEU A 904 10.60 41.16 -27.07
C LEU A 904 10.86 40.94 -25.57
N LEU A 905 11.20 42.01 -24.85
CA LEU A 905 11.29 42.04 -23.40
C LEU A 905 10.05 42.77 -22.86
N ILE A 906 9.32 42.14 -21.95
CA ILE A 906 8.35 42.80 -21.06
C ILE A 906 8.92 42.84 -19.65
N TRP A 907 9.03 44.02 -19.06
CA TRP A 907 9.56 44.19 -17.70
C TRP A 907 8.45 44.02 -16.66
N VAL A 908 8.58 43.01 -15.79
CA VAL A 908 7.46 42.56 -14.94
C VAL A 908 7.51 43.20 -13.56
N CYS A 909 8.59 42.98 -12.81
CA CYS A 909 8.67 43.41 -11.42
C CYS A 909 10.11 43.66 -10.96
N THR A 910 10.26 44.34 -9.82
CA THR A 910 11.56 44.56 -9.16
C THR A 910 11.38 44.57 -7.66
N HIS A 911 12.23 43.85 -6.94
CA HIS A 911 12.14 43.70 -5.50
C HIS A 911 13.45 44.00 -4.78
N TYR A 912 13.33 44.31 -3.50
CA TYR A 912 14.46 44.55 -2.62
C TYR A 912 15.19 43.24 -2.27
N LEU A 913 16.51 43.26 -2.41
CA LEU A 913 17.46 42.23 -2.01
C LEU A 913 18.26 42.71 -0.78
N HIS A 914 18.91 41.81 -0.04
CA HIS A 914 19.75 42.21 1.10
C HIS A 914 20.89 43.15 0.66
N TYR A 915 21.37 44.00 1.58
CA TYR A 915 22.42 45.01 1.35
C TYR A 915 22.05 46.18 0.40
N GLU A 916 20.83 46.72 0.52
CA GLU A 916 20.37 47.90 -0.23
C GLU A 916 20.31 47.75 -1.76
N LYS A 917 20.39 46.52 -2.29
CA LYS A 917 20.34 46.25 -3.73
C LYS A 917 18.94 45.86 -4.17
N TRP A 918 18.59 46.18 -5.39
CA TRP A 918 17.31 45.83 -6.00
C TRP A 918 17.54 44.84 -7.15
N TYR A 919 16.66 43.86 -7.28
CA TYR A 919 16.73 42.84 -8.32
C TYR A 919 15.42 42.79 -9.10
N GLY A 920 15.51 42.97 -10.42
CA GLY A 920 14.35 43.05 -11.30
C GLY A 920 14.33 41.98 -12.36
N HIS A 921 13.12 41.67 -12.81
CA HIS A 921 12.79 40.54 -13.65
C HIS A 921 11.88 40.94 -14.82
N GLY A 922 12.08 40.29 -15.96
CA GLY A 922 11.22 40.41 -17.14
C GLY A 922 11.10 39.10 -17.89
N LEU A 923 10.18 39.03 -18.84
CA LEU A 923 9.99 37.87 -19.72
C LEU A 923 10.57 38.15 -21.10
N ILE A 924 11.20 37.14 -21.67
CA ILE A 924 11.69 37.15 -23.04
C ILE A 924 10.71 36.37 -23.91
N LEU A 925 10.22 37.03 -24.96
CA LEU A 925 9.12 36.57 -25.78
C LEU A 925 9.50 36.52 -27.27
N ALA A 926 9.12 35.43 -27.93
CA ALA A 926 9.12 35.30 -29.39
C ALA A 926 7.75 35.71 -29.93
N HIS A 927 7.75 36.46 -31.02
CA HIS A 927 6.54 36.72 -31.80
C HIS A 927 6.12 35.44 -32.53
N VAL A 928 4.82 35.13 -32.53
CA VAL A 928 4.26 33.97 -33.23
C VAL A 928 3.40 34.46 -34.40
N GLU A 929 2.30 35.15 -34.10
CA GLU A 929 1.38 35.74 -35.05
C GLU A 929 0.62 36.89 -34.37
N GLU A 930 0.19 37.90 -35.14
CA GLU A 930 -0.56 39.06 -34.60
C GLU A 930 0.11 39.67 -33.34
N ASP A 931 -0.61 39.87 -32.24
CA ASP A 931 -0.08 40.29 -30.92
C ASP A 931 0.11 39.10 -29.96
N LYS A 932 0.25 37.88 -30.50
CA LYS A 932 0.50 36.66 -29.75
C LYS A 932 1.99 36.33 -29.70
N TYR A 933 2.42 35.92 -28.53
CA TYR A 933 3.80 35.66 -28.20
C TYR A 933 3.95 34.31 -27.50
N ARG A 934 5.13 33.71 -27.65
CA ARG A 934 5.56 32.53 -26.91
C ARG A 934 6.69 32.92 -25.98
N ARG A 935 6.65 32.43 -24.74
CA ARG A 935 7.75 32.61 -23.80
C ARG A 935 8.99 31.80 -24.23
N LEU A 936 10.15 32.45 -24.14
CA LEU A 936 11.48 31.87 -24.39
C LEU A 936 12.35 31.79 -23.14
N GLY A 937 12.07 32.58 -22.10
CA GLY A 937 12.88 32.61 -20.88
C GLY A 937 12.67 33.85 -20.02
N MET A 938 13.56 34.02 -19.05
CA MET A 938 13.54 35.10 -18.06
C MET A 938 14.74 36.04 -18.22
N ALA A 939 14.48 37.34 -18.17
CA ALA A 939 15.49 38.40 -18.06
C ALA A 939 15.65 38.86 -16.62
N SER A 940 16.85 39.28 -16.23
CA SER A 940 17.11 39.86 -14.91
C SER A 940 18.19 40.95 -14.93
N ARG A 941 18.10 41.89 -13.97
CA ARG A 941 19.05 43.01 -13.80
C ARG A 941 19.09 43.47 -12.34
N TYR A 942 20.26 43.89 -11.87
CA TYR A 942 20.44 44.56 -10.57
C TYR A 942 20.36 46.09 -10.69
N PHE A 943 19.81 46.74 -9.66
CA PHE A 943 19.75 48.19 -9.50
C PHE A 943 20.28 48.60 -8.14
N ASN A 944 20.80 49.82 -8.03
CA ASN A 944 21.32 50.33 -6.76
C ASN A 944 20.20 50.84 -5.86
N ASN A 945 19.08 51.29 -6.44
CA ASN A 945 17.94 51.81 -5.71
C ASN A 945 16.63 51.64 -6.51
N LYS A 946 15.52 52.00 -5.88
CA LYS A 946 14.17 51.92 -6.43
C LYS A 946 13.94 52.80 -7.66
N ASP A 947 14.56 53.97 -7.71
CA ASP A 947 14.35 54.95 -8.78
C ASP A 947 15.12 54.58 -10.04
N ASP A 948 16.31 54.01 -9.91
CA ASP A 948 17.07 53.41 -11.03
C ASP A 948 16.21 52.37 -11.77
N ALA A 949 15.46 51.55 -11.03
CA ALA A 949 14.57 50.54 -11.61
C ALA A 949 13.41 51.19 -12.39
N ARG A 950 12.83 52.29 -11.88
CA ARG A 950 11.77 53.04 -12.57
C ARG A 950 12.27 53.72 -13.82
N VAL A 951 13.45 54.34 -13.75
CA VAL A 951 14.09 55.01 -14.90
C VAL A 951 14.38 54.00 -16.00
N PHE A 952 14.88 52.81 -15.64
CA PHE A 952 15.19 51.74 -16.60
C PHE A 952 14.01 51.37 -17.50
N SER A 953 12.84 51.11 -16.91
CA SER A 953 11.62 50.78 -17.67
C SER A 953 10.87 52.01 -18.20
N GLY A 954 11.20 53.21 -17.72
CA GLY A 954 10.46 54.44 -18.03
C GLY A 954 10.54 54.85 -19.51
N GLY A 955 11.59 54.44 -20.22
CA GLY A 955 11.74 54.65 -21.66
C GLY A 955 11.05 53.60 -22.53
N PHE A 956 10.45 52.56 -21.96
CA PHE A 956 9.86 51.45 -22.72
C PHE A 956 8.44 51.80 -23.16
N SER A 957 8.03 51.29 -24.32
CA SER A 957 6.67 51.51 -24.82
C SER A 957 5.67 50.69 -24.00
N GLN A 958 4.57 51.28 -23.56
CA GLN A 958 3.49 50.53 -22.92
C GLN A 958 2.72 49.74 -23.98
N LYS A 959 2.66 48.41 -23.84
CA LYS A 959 1.98 47.52 -24.78
C LYS A 959 1.18 46.45 -24.04
N GLN A 960 0.17 45.93 -24.71
CA GLN A 960 -0.49 44.68 -24.34
C GLN A 960 0.14 43.54 -25.15
N VAL A 961 0.46 42.44 -24.48
CA VAL A 961 1.03 41.24 -25.09
C VAL A 961 0.24 40.03 -24.64
N SER A 962 -0.18 39.18 -25.59
CA SER A 962 -0.88 37.94 -25.30
C SER A 962 0.10 36.77 -25.41
N ILE A 963 0.31 36.04 -24.33
CA ILE A 963 1.25 34.91 -24.27
C ILE A 963 0.45 33.61 -24.34
N ILE A 964 0.80 32.73 -25.28
CA ILE A 964 0.12 31.44 -25.55
C ILE A 964 0.88 30.23 -25.04
#